data_AF-A0A2E0VU04-F1
#
_entry.id   AF-A0A2E0VU04-F1
#
_cell.length_a   1.000
_cell.length_b   1.000
_cell.length_c   1.000
_cell.angle_alpha   90.00
_cell.angle_beta   90.00
_cell.angle_gamma   90.00
#
_symmetry.space_group_name_H-M   'P 1'
#
loop_
_entity.id
_entity.type
_entity.pdbx_description
1 polymer ?
#
loop_
_entity_poly.entity_id
_entity_poly.type
_entity_poly.pdbx_seq_one_letter_code
_entity_poly.pdbx_strand_id
1 'polypeptide(L)'
;MKTFFPFLMIFFFWASKNLEAKIIYVNANVAGGAQDGSSWQDAYPLLQSALLLSEYGDSIWVASGTYHPTTGTSRYVSFILKNGVKLYGGFAGTETALDQRDWELNATILSGDIGVPDDSTDNSYTVVYCEYVDSTTVLDGFIITGGNADNPSTFIPSTDRTKSGGGLYLKGSSQMEDARPVIINCKFIRNNAISNGGGLFMQSTSSGAATPLLMGCIFEENYARSGGGVYKSGSSMNHDMLIVNCSFLKNNTSIRGGGFCYISDYGSRNLFFRDCQFISNYSLDEGGGIFHERNDPVSQIYVKRCNFKNNEVELDIGAIGVYNFWFPPSKFSLTIDSCHFESNSKIAIVVAGDSVQISNSSFFLNGLCVAIVAGSKLTVDSCVFQINDGCLNGFTDEDVVVTNCQFIANTAQFEGGACFNGMRTLKVENCYFENNIDESLSNNLIGGGVLFAETNFYGEFTKCKFISNSSSNRGGCFYNRGVLKISDCSFVGNYTEGEGGVFYDKDGKGVLVNNCLFDGNYSDGRGGVFYSDFPQNTWRITNCTFTKNESPLGSILYSENSNFLEDEIYFINCILWGNNFGSDTNQIILNLADSIGVAFSNSLIDVSDCASIASGPITCGPNTLFNVDPMFLDTAGGDFRLHTCSPARDAGDNSIIDSLGLMTDLAGMPRIRGGVVDMGAYESPAFSIHTDSIEAVPCQGSPGKVWLELDTGCPPFFIANGTDTTISDTSRIQLPLPAGTHTLVITDGRMDSDTLQITLPDAPPLEATLSSTDVLCPGSGGTATISALGNTGPYTYLWSSGDTSATATGLAAGVYSVTLTDAQGCTLTDSVEIGSSGHLTLGISIQPISCHDSGDGVAAISPQDGTGPYTWLWNDGRTDSLRTDLAGGQYSVTVTDALGCTDELSFFLPAPDSLVASATATGTSCAGSNTGSATATATGGTKPYSYFWSNSSSFQTISNLAPGWYSVTVTDIKGCQDTASVYVDTAPALSLSIAGATVVCPGDSTALAAQAGGGTPPYTYQWNTGSQDSSIMAGKGSYKVTLTDANGCSQTASQVVSEDPPIELLYEVKPVTHPNQPNGAVEVQLTFGGTPPYSYQWSHGPTTASVDSLSAGEYTLTVTDALGCTDTFTFEVLLTATRNPAAASLQALIVPNPSGSAGAVLHLRGPWPLRLRLSLHDGAGRLLWQQEVLRSEEIDLPKESLPPGTYWLVLRSETGEVLQGLKWSRW
;
A
#
# COMPACT_ATOMS: atom_id res chain seq x y z
N MET A 1 -26.38 0.45 79.99
CA MET A 1 -25.33 0.57 81.04
C MET A 1 -24.69 -0.81 81.19
N LYS A 2 -23.38 -1.00 81.32
CA LYS A 2 -22.22 -0.09 81.31
C LYS A 2 -20.99 -0.91 80.82
N THR A 3 -20.39 -0.59 79.65
CA THR A 3 -19.13 0.17 79.45
C THR A 3 -17.79 -0.57 79.67
N PHE A 4 -17.00 -0.66 78.58
CA PHE A 4 -15.52 -0.60 78.49
C PHE A 4 -14.61 -1.56 79.27
N PHE A 5 -13.84 -2.38 78.53
CA PHE A 5 -12.39 -2.15 78.32
C PHE A 5 -11.92 -2.86 77.02
N PRO A 6 -10.89 -2.37 76.26
CA PRO A 6 -10.59 -2.87 74.91
C PRO A 6 -9.25 -3.60 74.73
N PHE A 7 -9.10 -4.22 73.54
CA PHE A 7 -7.88 -4.56 72.79
C PHE A 7 -6.51 -4.62 73.48
N LEU A 8 -5.88 -5.80 73.40
CA LEU A 8 -4.42 -5.93 73.28
C LEU A 8 -4.09 -6.95 72.17
N MET A 9 -4.28 -6.54 70.91
CA MET A 9 -3.82 -7.32 69.76
C MET A 9 -2.32 -7.05 69.56
N ILE A 10 -1.50 -8.09 69.51
CA ILE A 10 -0.04 -7.96 69.50
C ILE A 10 0.40 -7.40 68.14
N PHE A 11 0.91 -6.16 68.15
CA PHE A 11 1.65 -5.59 67.04
C PHE A 11 2.95 -6.38 66.83
N PHE A 12 2.92 -7.37 65.95
CA PHE A 12 4.13 -7.72 65.22
C PHE A 12 4.41 -6.59 64.22
N PHE A 13 5.37 -5.74 64.56
CA PHE A 13 6.04 -4.90 63.58
C PHE A 13 6.74 -5.82 62.57
N TRP A 14 6.05 -6.15 61.47
CA TRP A 14 6.76 -6.34 60.21
C TRP A 14 7.20 -4.93 59.79
N ALA A 15 8.37 -4.54 60.25
CA ALA A 15 9.04 -3.38 59.68
C ALA A 15 9.26 -3.73 58.21
N SER A 16 8.56 -3.03 57.31
CA SER A 16 8.84 -3.08 55.89
C SER A 16 10.26 -2.58 55.69
N LYS A 17 11.22 -3.51 55.67
CA LYS A 17 12.42 -3.30 54.90
C LYS A 17 11.94 -3.00 53.49
N ASN A 18 12.28 -1.83 52.99
CA ASN A 18 12.43 -1.67 51.56
C ASN A 18 13.61 -2.60 51.21
N LEU A 19 13.33 -3.85 50.85
CA LEU A 19 14.28 -4.58 50.02
C LEU A 19 14.26 -3.86 48.68
N GLU A 20 15.36 -3.20 48.36
CA GLU A 20 15.64 -2.81 47.00
C GLU A 20 15.66 -4.08 46.16
N ALA A 21 14.87 -4.11 45.09
CA ALA A 21 14.81 -5.21 44.14
C ALA A 21 16.21 -5.46 43.58
N LYS A 22 16.68 -6.71 43.63
CA LYS A 22 18.05 -7.07 43.28
C LYS A 22 18.13 -7.63 41.87
N ILE A 23 19.32 -7.52 41.28
CA ILE A 23 19.72 -8.33 40.14
C ILE A 23 20.44 -9.56 40.69
N ILE A 24 20.00 -10.75 40.29
CA ILE A 24 20.59 -12.05 40.65
C ILE A 24 21.17 -12.67 39.37
N TYR A 25 22.48 -12.86 39.33
CA TYR A 25 23.19 -13.35 38.15
C TYR A 25 23.28 -14.88 38.13
N VAL A 26 23.07 -15.47 36.94
CA VAL A 26 23.04 -16.92 36.71
C VAL A 26 23.87 -17.26 35.47
N ASN A 27 24.82 -18.18 35.60
CA ASN A 27 25.68 -18.59 34.48
C ASN A 27 26.12 -20.06 34.66
N ALA A 28 25.61 -20.97 33.82
CA ALA A 28 25.95 -22.40 33.85
C ALA A 28 27.46 -22.68 33.65
N ASN A 29 28.19 -21.76 33.03
CA ASN A 29 29.62 -21.88 32.72
C ASN A 29 30.54 -21.21 33.76
N VAL A 30 30.01 -20.75 34.90
CA VAL A 30 30.79 -20.03 35.93
C VAL A 30 31.86 -20.95 36.56
N ALA A 31 33.11 -20.52 36.51
CA ALA A 31 34.27 -21.29 36.97
C ALA A 31 34.96 -20.63 38.18
N GLY A 32 34.41 -20.87 39.37
CA GLY A 32 34.85 -20.25 40.64
C GLY A 32 33.78 -19.33 41.23
N GLY A 33 34.21 -18.24 41.85
CA GLY A 33 33.35 -17.26 42.52
C GLY A 33 32.81 -17.71 43.88
N ALA A 34 32.03 -16.85 44.52
CA ALA A 34 31.26 -17.15 45.72
C ALA A 34 29.99 -17.99 45.44
N GLN A 35 29.49 -17.94 44.20
CA GLN A 35 28.27 -18.64 43.73
C GLN A 35 27.03 -18.26 44.56
N ASP A 36 26.88 -16.96 44.82
CA ASP A 36 25.80 -16.33 45.57
C ASP A 36 24.89 -15.42 44.71
N GLY A 37 25.17 -15.35 43.40
CA GLY A 37 24.39 -14.57 42.43
C GLY A 37 24.62 -13.06 42.50
N SER A 38 25.61 -12.57 43.25
CA SER A 38 25.85 -11.12 43.44
C SER A 38 26.55 -10.43 42.26
N SER A 39 27.23 -11.18 41.39
CA SER A 39 27.91 -10.67 40.18
C SER A 39 27.95 -11.75 39.09
N TRP A 40 28.33 -11.41 37.85
CA TRP A 40 28.61 -12.42 36.82
C TRP A 40 29.77 -13.37 37.18
N GLN A 41 30.74 -12.92 37.99
CA GLN A 41 31.85 -13.74 38.49
C GLN A 41 31.40 -14.69 39.61
N ASP A 42 30.40 -14.28 40.39
CA ASP A 42 29.86 -14.98 41.55
C ASP A 42 28.47 -15.58 41.27
N ALA A 43 28.12 -15.73 39.99
CA ALA A 43 26.82 -16.15 39.52
C ALA A 43 26.42 -17.54 40.02
N TYR A 44 25.12 -17.81 40.11
CA TYR A 44 24.63 -19.17 40.37
C TYR A 44 24.89 -20.07 39.15
N PRO A 45 25.51 -21.26 39.31
CA PRO A 45 25.64 -22.23 38.23
C PRO A 45 24.30 -22.93 37.87
N LEU A 46 23.32 -22.88 38.78
CA LEU A 46 22.00 -23.49 38.60
C LEU A 46 20.90 -22.44 38.74
N LEU A 47 20.14 -22.22 37.67
CA LEU A 47 18.98 -21.30 37.67
C LEU A 47 17.96 -21.66 38.76
N GLN A 48 17.77 -22.96 39.03
CA GLN A 48 16.88 -23.43 40.09
C GLN A 48 17.27 -22.93 41.51
N SER A 49 18.57 -22.65 41.75
CA SER A 49 19.04 -22.06 43.01
C SER A 49 18.67 -20.58 43.13
N ALA A 50 18.81 -19.81 42.04
CA ALA A 50 18.39 -18.41 42.00
C ALA A 50 16.86 -18.28 42.15
N LEU A 51 16.10 -19.10 41.43
CA LEU A 51 14.63 -19.17 41.54
C LEU A 51 14.17 -19.57 42.95
N LEU A 52 14.92 -20.42 43.66
CA LEU A 52 14.57 -20.77 45.05
C LEU A 52 14.74 -19.59 46.01
N LEU A 53 15.68 -18.68 45.75
CA LEU A 53 16.08 -17.61 46.67
C LEU A 53 15.49 -16.21 46.38
N SER A 54 15.02 -15.95 45.15
CA SER A 54 14.43 -14.64 44.78
C SER A 54 13.16 -14.27 45.56
N GLU A 55 12.96 -12.97 45.82
CA GLU A 55 11.78 -12.40 46.45
C GLU A 55 10.97 -11.53 45.46
N TYR A 56 9.77 -11.08 45.83
CA TYR A 56 8.89 -10.29 44.96
C TYR A 56 9.57 -8.97 44.55
N GLY A 57 9.65 -8.71 43.25
CA GLY A 57 10.33 -7.56 42.65
C GLY A 57 11.75 -7.86 42.12
N ASP A 58 12.41 -8.93 42.57
CA ASP A 58 13.77 -9.27 42.11
C ASP A 58 13.81 -9.59 40.61
N SER A 59 14.95 -9.29 39.98
CA SER A 59 15.26 -9.62 38.59
C SER A 59 16.39 -10.66 38.54
N ILE A 60 16.22 -11.71 37.73
CA ILE A 60 17.21 -12.76 37.51
C ILE A 60 17.74 -12.62 36.08
N TRP A 61 19.05 -12.45 35.93
CA TRP A 61 19.74 -12.32 34.65
C TRP A 61 20.52 -13.60 34.35
N VAL A 62 20.23 -14.23 33.21
CA VAL A 62 20.71 -15.57 32.86
C VAL A 62 21.58 -15.52 31.61
N ALA A 63 22.84 -15.93 31.75
CA ALA A 63 23.77 -16.01 30.64
C ALA A 63 23.39 -17.10 29.63
N SER A 64 23.91 -17.01 28.41
CA SER A 64 23.76 -18.01 27.34
C SER A 64 24.20 -19.41 27.79
N GLY A 65 23.51 -20.43 27.26
CA GLY A 65 23.74 -21.83 27.60
C GLY A 65 22.47 -22.58 28.02
N THR A 66 22.63 -23.87 28.32
CA THR A 66 21.54 -24.79 28.64
C THR A 66 21.40 -24.99 30.14
N TYR A 67 20.18 -24.84 30.64
CA TYR A 67 19.80 -24.99 32.04
C TYR A 67 18.74 -26.08 32.16
N HIS A 68 18.95 -26.99 33.11
CA HIS A 68 18.06 -28.11 33.40
C HIS A 68 17.36 -27.89 34.75
N PRO A 69 16.08 -28.27 34.92
CA PRO A 69 15.33 -28.01 36.16
C PRO A 69 15.82 -28.85 37.35
N THR A 70 16.62 -29.87 37.11
CA THR A 70 17.19 -30.80 38.10
C THR A 70 18.48 -31.42 37.57
N THR A 71 19.38 -31.85 38.48
CA THR A 71 20.59 -32.63 38.17
C THR A 71 20.40 -34.14 38.35
N GLY A 72 19.16 -34.59 38.53
CA GLY A 72 18.76 -36.00 38.58
C GLY A 72 17.50 -36.27 37.75
N THR A 73 17.16 -37.54 37.56
CA THR A 73 16.18 -38.07 36.57
C THR A 73 14.70 -37.96 36.99
N SER A 74 14.32 -36.93 37.74
CA SER A 74 12.94 -36.79 38.25
C SER A 74 12.07 -35.95 37.31
N ARG A 75 11.30 -36.63 36.44
CA ARG A 75 10.38 -36.03 35.45
C ARG A 75 9.37 -35.00 35.99
N TYR A 76 9.18 -34.95 37.31
CA TYR A 76 8.24 -34.05 37.99
C TYR A 76 8.83 -32.65 38.31
N VAL A 77 10.14 -32.45 38.15
CA VAL A 77 10.80 -31.18 38.46
C VAL A 77 10.76 -30.26 37.24
N SER A 78 10.46 -28.99 37.49
CA SER A 78 10.35 -27.91 36.49
C SER A 78 10.92 -26.64 37.09
N PHE A 79 11.33 -25.69 36.24
CA PHE A 79 11.57 -24.32 36.69
C PHE A 79 10.25 -23.73 37.19
N ILE A 80 10.23 -23.17 38.40
CA ILE A 80 9.02 -22.59 38.99
C ILE A 80 9.13 -21.08 38.92
N LEU A 81 8.24 -20.45 38.15
CA LEU A 81 8.11 -18.98 38.17
C LEU A 81 7.46 -18.55 39.49
N LYS A 82 8.06 -17.53 40.12
CA LYS A 82 7.56 -16.90 41.36
C LYS A 82 6.85 -15.60 41.04
N ASN A 83 5.83 -15.27 41.82
CA ASN A 83 5.11 -14.01 41.68
C ASN A 83 6.05 -12.79 41.81
N GLY A 84 5.92 -11.83 40.90
CA GLY A 84 6.68 -10.59 40.85
C GLY A 84 8.17 -10.72 40.57
N VAL A 85 8.67 -11.91 40.22
CA VAL A 85 10.06 -12.11 39.79
C VAL A 85 10.16 -11.90 38.28
N LYS A 86 11.20 -11.19 37.84
CA LYS A 86 11.47 -10.94 36.42
C LYS A 86 12.65 -11.77 35.96
N LEU A 87 12.44 -12.68 35.03
CA LEU A 87 13.44 -13.62 34.54
C LEU A 87 13.84 -13.25 33.11
N TYR A 88 15.11 -12.91 32.91
CA TYR A 88 15.68 -12.44 31.64
C TYR A 88 16.81 -13.35 31.16
N GLY A 89 16.67 -13.93 29.97
CA GLY A 89 17.70 -14.69 29.25
C GLY A 89 18.27 -13.86 28.09
N GLY A 90 19.40 -14.26 27.52
CA GLY A 90 20.03 -13.52 26.41
C GLY A 90 21.26 -12.69 26.77
N PHE A 91 21.97 -13.02 27.85
CA PHE A 91 23.20 -12.32 28.23
C PHE A 91 24.46 -13.10 27.82
N ALA A 92 25.50 -12.40 27.36
CA ALA A 92 26.84 -12.95 27.19
C ALA A 92 27.54 -13.21 28.56
N GLY A 93 27.04 -12.61 29.64
CA GLY A 93 27.60 -12.76 30.99
C GLY A 93 28.65 -11.70 31.34
N THR A 94 28.57 -10.53 30.72
CA THR A 94 29.48 -9.39 30.92
C THR A 94 28.76 -8.04 31.08
N GLU A 95 27.45 -8.02 30.88
CA GLU A 95 26.59 -6.84 30.82
C GLU A 95 26.38 -6.18 32.18
N THR A 96 26.16 -4.86 32.14
CA THR A 96 25.96 -3.98 33.31
C THR A 96 24.58 -3.32 33.34
N ALA A 97 23.84 -3.39 32.23
CA ALA A 97 22.51 -2.82 32.07
C ALA A 97 21.66 -3.74 31.15
N LEU A 98 20.33 -3.69 31.31
CA LEU A 98 19.40 -4.63 30.64
C LEU A 98 19.28 -4.38 29.13
N ASP A 99 19.58 -3.17 28.67
CA ASP A 99 19.63 -2.73 27.27
C ASP A 99 20.88 -3.21 26.52
N GLN A 100 21.89 -3.74 27.22
CA GLN A 100 23.09 -4.34 26.63
C GLN A 100 22.87 -5.81 26.20
N ARG A 101 21.68 -6.37 26.46
CA ARG A 101 21.31 -7.78 26.28
C ARG A 101 20.87 -8.08 24.85
N ASP A 102 21.66 -8.89 24.13
CA ASP A 102 21.27 -9.45 22.82
C ASP A 102 20.74 -10.89 22.99
N TRP A 103 19.42 -11.01 23.05
CA TRP A 103 18.70 -12.26 23.29
C TRP A 103 18.58 -13.18 22.06
N GLU A 104 18.86 -12.68 20.86
CA GLU A 104 18.89 -13.50 19.65
C GLU A 104 20.26 -14.17 19.48
N LEU A 105 21.34 -13.44 19.77
CA LEU A 105 22.71 -13.94 19.69
C LEU A 105 23.08 -14.84 20.89
N ASN A 106 22.73 -14.45 22.11
CA ASN A 106 23.20 -15.11 23.34
C ASN A 106 22.18 -16.12 23.91
N ALA A 107 21.73 -17.07 23.07
CA ALA A 107 20.63 -17.97 23.38
C ALA A 107 20.72 -18.65 24.78
N THR A 108 19.71 -18.42 25.60
CA THR A 108 19.51 -19.08 26.90
C THR A 108 18.42 -20.14 26.77
N ILE A 109 18.75 -21.40 27.10
CA ILE A 109 17.89 -22.56 26.87
C ILE A 109 17.45 -23.16 28.21
N LEU A 110 16.13 -23.23 28.44
CA LEU A 110 15.52 -24.06 29.48
C LEU A 110 15.17 -25.41 28.85
N SER A 111 15.86 -26.46 29.25
CA SER A 111 15.67 -27.80 28.68
C SER A 111 14.98 -28.76 29.65
N GLY A 112 13.95 -29.43 29.15
CA GLY A 112 13.31 -30.59 29.77
C GLY A 112 14.09 -31.89 29.57
N ASP A 113 15.05 -31.94 28.65
CA ASP A 113 16.01 -33.06 28.51
C ASP A 113 16.78 -33.22 29.84
N ILE A 114 16.56 -34.32 30.55
CA ILE A 114 17.21 -34.63 31.83
C ILE A 114 17.51 -36.12 31.91
N GLY A 115 18.74 -36.47 32.31
CA GLY A 115 19.17 -37.88 32.38
C GLY A 115 20.00 -38.27 31.17
N VAL A 116 19.41 -38.93 30.18
CA VAL A 116 20.10 -39.34 28.95
C VAL A 116 19.82 -38.33 27.82
N PRO A 117 20.84 -37.62 27.29
CA PRO A 117 20.62 -36.64 26.22
C PRO A 117 19.86 -37.23 25.02
N ASP A 118 18.91 -36.46 24.51
CA ASP A 118 17.97 -36.81 23.43
C ASP A 118 17.01 -38.00 23.73
N ASP A 119 16.94 -38.57 24.94
CA ASP A 119 15.95 -39.61 25.31
C ASP A 119 14.68 -38.99 25.90
N SER A 120 13.64 -38.84 25.06
CA SER A 120 12.35 -38.27 25.49
C SER A 120 11.67 -39.00 26.66
N THR A 121 12.08 -40.23 27.02
CA THR A 121 11.41 -41.03 28.05
C THR A 121 11.81 -40.68 29.48
N ASP A 122 12.97 -40.05 29.73
CA ASP A 122 13.34 -39.49 31.04
C ASP A 122 13.30 -37.95 31.15
N ASN A 123 12.99 -37.24 30.06
CA ASN A 123 12.67 -35.80 30.05
C ASN A 123 11.61 -35.36 31.09
N SER A 124 11.74 -34.14 31.63
CA SER A 124 10.69 -33.51 32.45
C SER A 124 9.35 -33.44 31.72
N TYR A 125 8.26 -33.76 32.44
CA TYR A 125 6.89 -33.65 31.91
C TYR A 125 6.55 -32.22 31.51
N THR A 126 7.00 -31.25 32.29
CA THR A 126 6.85 -29.81 32.05
C THR A 126 8.21 -29.14 32.21
N VAL A 127 8.65 -28.25 31.32
CA VAL A 127 9.90 -27.50 31.53
C VAL A 127 9.71 -26.37 32.55
N VAL A 128 8.66 -25.56 32.38
CA VAL A 128 8.34 -24.39 33.23
C VAL A 128 6.95 -24.53 33.85
N TYR A 129 6.86 -24.53 35.19
CA TYR A 129 5.61 -24.57 35.94
C TYR A 129 5.28 -23.19 36.52
N CYS A 130 4.02 -22.77 36.39
CA CYS A 130 3.58 -21.45 36.78
C CYS A 130 2.16 -21.48 37.40
N GLU A 131 2.05 -21.03 38.64
CA GLU A 131 0.81 -20.97 39.41
C GLU A 131 0.92 -19.77 40.38
N TYR A 132 -0.15 -19.01 40.61
CA TYR A 132 -0.15 -17.79 41.45
C TYR A 132 0.88 -16.72 41.01
N VAL A 133 0.77 -16.19 39.78
CA VAL A 133 1.64 -15.08 39.33
C VAL A 133 0.86 -13.94 38.68
N ASP A 134 1.13 -12.72 39.10
CA ASP A 134 0.54 -11.48 38.59
C ASP A 134 1.30 -10.93 37.36
N SER A 135 0.78 -9.83 36.81
CA SER A 135 1.32 -9.13 35.63
C SER A 135 2.60 -8.31 35.87
N THR A 136 3.19 -8.37 37.07
CA THR A 136 4.57 -7.87 37.33
C THR A 136 5.63 -8.96 37.14
N THR A 137 5.20 -10.22 37.03
CA THR A 137 6.04 -11.39 36.73
C THR A 137 6.39 -11.42 35.25
N VAL A 138 7.69 -11.52 34.93
CA VAL A 138 8.19 -11.46 33.54
C VAL A 138 9.01 -12.71 33.22
N LEU A 139 8.83 -13.25 32.00
CA LEU A 139 9.69 -14.26 31.40
C LEU A 139 10.09 -13.77 30.00
N ASP A 140 11.37 -13.45 29.79
CA ASP A 140 11.85 -12.75 28.59
C ASP A 140 13.13 -13.39 28.02
N GLY A 141 13.10 -13.77 26.74
CA GLY A 141 14.30 -14.14 25.97
C GLY A 141 14.83 -15.57 26.22
N PHE A 142 13.93 -16.54 26.35
CA PHE A 142 14.28 -17.96 26.58
C PHE A 142 13.82 -18.89 25.48
N ILE A 143 14.65 -19.88 25.14
CA ILE A 143 14.23 -21.09 24.40
C ILE A 143 13.75 -22.12 25.42
N ILE A 144 12.58 -22.71 25.20
CA ILE A 144 11.94 -23.70 26.09
C ILE A 144 11.67 -24.96 25.27
N THR A 145 12.39 -26.04 25.58
CA THR A 145 12.46 -27.23 24.72
C THR A 145 12.52 -28.54 25.51
N GLY A 146 12.12 -29.64 24.89
CA GLY A 146 12.29 -30.99 25.45
C GLY A 146 11.31 -31.35 26.57
N GLY A 147 10.27 -30.55 26.83
CA GLY A 147 9.20 -30.97 27.73
C GLY A 147 8.35 -32.09 27.10
N ASN A 148 8.10 -33.17 27.84
CA ASN A 148 7.35 -34.33 27.34
C ASN A 148 6.26 -34.78 28.33
N ALA A 149 5.08 -34.18 28.24
CA ALA A 149 3.92 -34.48 29.08
C ALA A 149 3.15 -35.72 28.57
N ASP A 150 3.75 -36.91 28.66
CA ASP A 150 3.28 -38.15 28.02
C ASP A 150 2.58 -39.18 28.95
N ASN A 151 2.23 -38.82 30.19
CA ASN A 151 1.78 -39.78 31.21
C ASN A 151 0.53 -40.59 30.76
N PRO A 152 0.64 -41.91 30.54
CA PRO A 152 -0.42 -42.71 29.92
C PRO A 152 -1.57 -43.09 30.88
N SER A 153 -1.49 -42.73 32.16
CA SER A 153 -2.47 -43.16 33.17
C SER A 153 -3.86 -42.57 32.92
N THR A 154 -4.84 -43.41 32.57
CA THR A 154 -6.23 -42.99 32.32
C THR A 154 -6.95 -42.43 33.56
N PHE A 155 -6.42 -42.67 34.77
CA PHE A 155 -6.96 -42.13 36.02
C PHE A 155 -6.58 -40.66 36.27
N ILE A 156 -5.58 -40.13 35.57
CA ILE A 156 -5.12 -38.75 35.71
C ILE A 156 -5.91 -37.85 34.73
N PRO A 157 -6.48 -36.71 35.15
CA PRO A 157 -7.23 -35.81 34.28
C PRO A 157 -6.42 -35.36 33.05
N SER A 158 -7.10 -35.12 31.93
CA SER A 158 -6.50 -34.55 30.71
C SER A 158 -5.78 -33.22 30.98
N THR A 159 -6.27 -32.44 31.94
CA THR A 159 -5.75 -31.13 32.33
C THR A 159 -4.55 -31.19 33.29
N ASP A 160 -4.06 -32.36 33.69
CA ASP A 160 -2.90 -32.47 34.59
C ASP A 160 -1.58 -32.15 33.87
N ARG A 161 -0.61 -31.53 34.58
CA ARG A 161 0.70 -31.14 34.03
C ARG A 161 1.59 -32.30 33.57
N THR A 162 1.28 -33.55 33.96
CA THR A 162 1.95 -34.74 33.41
C THR A 162 1.38 -35.19 32.06
N LYS A 163 0.32 -34.53 31.58
CA LYS A 163 -0.35 -34.77 30.27
C LYS A 163 -0.52 -33.54 29.39
N SER A 164 -0.38 -32.35 29.94
CA SER A 164 -0.59 -31.06 29.30
C SER A 164 0.50 -30.08 29.69
N GLY A 165 0.86 -29.13 28.82
CA GLY A 165 1.90 -28.13 29.10
C GLY A 165 3.29 -28.74 29.11
N GLY A 166 3.75 -29.22 27.96
CA GLY A 166 5.10 -29.76 27.80
C GLY A 166 6.16 -28.68 28.04
N GLY A 167 6.12 -27.59 27.26
CA GLY A 167 6.99 -26.44 27.47
C GLY A 167 6.66 -25.71 28.77
N LEU A 168 5.48 -25.08 28.84
CA LEU A 168 5.01 -24.35 30.01
C LEU A 168 3.58 -24.75 30.42
N TYR A 169 3.38 -24.90 31.73
CA TYR A 169 2.06 -25.10 32.35
C TYR A 169 1.71 -23.89 33.21
N LEU A 170 0.68 -23.14 32.81
CA LEU A 170 0.18 -21.95 33.51
C LEU A 170 -1.21 -22.24 34.10
N LYS A 171 -1.41 -21.91 35.38
CA LYS A 171 -2.67 -22.19 36.09
C LYS A 171 -3.11 -21.03 36.98
N GLY A 172 -4.38 -20.65 36.81
CA GLY A 172 -5.08 -19.68 37.65
C GLY A 172 -5.31 -20.21 39.07
N SER A 173 -5.27 -19.31 40.05
CA SER A 173 -5.54 -19.65 41.45
C SER A 173 -6.97 -20.12 41.64
N SER A 174 -7.22 -20.95 42.65
CA SER A 174 -8.57 -21.16 43.19
C SER A 174 -8.86 -20.27 44.41
N GLN A 175 -7.85 -19.56 44.93
CA GLN A 175 -7.88 -18.96 46.27
C GLN A 175 -8.15 -17.45 46.29
N MET A 176 -7.56 -16.64 45.40
CA MET A 176 -7.95 -15.21 45.24
C MET A 176 -7.34 -14.42 44.05
N GLU A 177 -6.46 -14.99 43.21
CA GLU A 177 -5.67 -14.21 42.22
C GLU A 177 -5.66 -14.83 40.80
N ASP A 178 -5.73 -13.99 39.77
CA ASP A 178 -5.61 -14.39 38.35
C ASP A 178 -4.14 -14.61 37.95
N ALA A 179 -3.86 -15.65 37.15
CA ALA A 179 -2.52 -15.91 36.61
C ALA A 179 -2.30 -15.17 35.28
N ARG A 180 -1.53 -14.08 35.32
CA ARG A 180 -1.37 -13.13 34.20
C ARG A 180 0.09 -12.71 33.91
N PRO A 181 1.08 -13.63 33.84
CA PRO A 181 2.47 -13.25 33.60
C PRO A 181 2.66 -12.61 32.22
N VAL A 182 3.71 -11.80 32.11
CA VAL A 182 4.15 -11.19 30.85
C VAL A 182 5.27 -12.05 30.26
N ILE A 183 4.99 -12.69 29.12
CA ILE A 183 5.92 -13.61 28.44
C ILE A 183 6.33 -12.98 27.09
N ILE A 184 7.62 -12.69 26.95
CA ILE A 184 8.19 -11.89 25.85
C ILE A 184 9.33 -12.68 25.17
N ASN A 185 9.44 -12.62 23.84
CA ASN A 185 10.60 -13.11 23.08
C ASN A 185 10.98 -14.59 23.36
N CYS A 186 10.03 -15.41 23.80
CA CYS A 186 10.26 -16.80 24.18
C CYS A 186 9.98 -17.78 23.03
N LYS A 187 10.87 -18.75 22.81
CA LYS A 187 10.79 -19.74 21.73
C LYS A 187 10.47 -21.13 22.32
N PHE A 188 9.21 -21.54 22.30
CA PHE A 188 8.72 -22.86 22.70
C PHE A 188 8.91 -23.83 21.53
N ILE A 189 9.93 -24.69 21.59
CA ILE A 189 10.37 -25.53 20.47
C ILE A 189 10.31 -27.01 20.85
N ARG A 190 9.70 -27.85 20.00
CA ARG A 190 9.73 -29.33 20.12
C ARG A 190 9.35 -29.86 21.50
N ASN A 191 8.24 -29.35 22.06
CA ASN A 191 7.62 -29.88 23.27
C ASN A 191 6.40 -30.74 22.93
N ASN A 192 6.14 -31.78 23.73
CA ASN A 192 5.07 -32.76 23.50
C ASN A 192 4.09 -32.83 24.68
N ALA A 193 2.81 -33.05 24.40
CA ALA A 193 1.77 -33.30 25.39
C ALA A 193 0.75 -34.33 24.88
N ILE A 194 0.54 -35.44 25.61
CA ILE A 194 -0.44 -36.48 25.22
C ILE A 194 -1.90 -35.99 25.29
N SER A 195 -2.14 -34.86 25.96
CA SER A 195 -3.41 -34.14 25.93
C SER A 195 -3.27 -32.74 25.33
N ASN A 196 -2.99 -31.69 26.10
CA ASN A 196 -3.24 -30.33 25.62
C ASN A 196 -2.06 -29.37 25.82
N GLY A 197 -1.82 -28.47 24.86
CA GLY A 197 -0.78 -27.44 24.98
C GLY A 197 0.62 -28.03 24.96
N GLY A 198 1.12 -28.38 23.77
CA GLY A 198 2.47 -28.91 23.60
C GLY A 198 3.52 -27.89 24.06
N GLY A 199 3.51 -26.70 23.45
CA GLY A 199 4.34 -25.57 23.86
C GLY A 199 3.85 -24.93 25.16
N LEU A 200 2.57 -24.56 25.24
CA LEU A 200 1.96 -23.88 26.39
C LEU A 200 0.54 -24.40 26.67
N PHE A 201 0.28 -24.79 27.92
CA PHE A 201 -1.07 -25.06 28.44
C PHE A 201 -1.49 -24.02 29.47
N MET A 202 -2.72 -23.52 29.35
CA MET A 202 -3.30 -22.53 30.25
C MET A 202 -4.60 -23.03 30.87
N GLN A 203 -4.63 -23.11 32.20
CA GLN A 203 -5.78 -23.55 32.98
C GLN A 203 -6.41 -22.37 33.74
N SER A 204 -7.49 -21.81 33.19
CA SER A 204 -8.38 -20.94 33.97
C SER A 204 -9.25 -21.80 34.88
N THR A 205 -9.55 -21.33 36.09
CA THR A 205 -10.46 -21.98 37.04
C THR A 205 -11.61 -21.05 37.40
N SER A 206 -12.69 -21.58 37.98
CA SER A 206 -13.88 -20.82 38.38
C SER A 206 -13.64 -19.66 39.35
N SER A 207 -12.43 -19.52 39.90
CA SER A 207 -12.03 -18.41 40.78
C SER A 207 -10.65 -17.80 40.44
N GLY A 208 -10.14 -18.01 39.22
CA GLY A 208 -8.92 -17.36 38.75
C GLY A 208 -8.57 -17.68 37.29
N ALA A 209 -8.36 -16.66 36.47
CA ALA A 209 -7.98 -16.77 35.07
C ALA A 209 -6.58 -17.36 34.86
N ALA A 210 -6.35 -17.91 33.67
CA ALA A 210 -5.02 -17.97 33.06
C ALA A 210 -5.07 -17.17 31.75
N THR A 211 -4.53 -15.95 31.80
CA THR A 211 -4.53 -14.97 30.70
C THR A 211 -3.19 -14.22 30.72
N PRO A 212 -2.10 -14.84 30.26
CA PRO A 212 -0.81 -14.18 30.12
C PRO A 212 -0.86 -13.19 28.95
N LEU A 213 0.05 -12.22 28.97
CA LEU A 213 0.41 -11.47 27.78
C LEU A 213 1.50 -12.27 27.05
N LEU A 214 1.27 -12.57 25.77
CA LEU A 214 2.25 -13.22 24.89
C LEU A 214 2.71 -12.19 23.84
N MET A 215 4.01 -11.91 23.78
CA MET A 215 4.57 -10.92 22.83
C MET A 215 5.88 -11.41 22.21
N GLY A 216 6.02 -11.37 20.88
CA GLY A 216 7.26 -11.80 20.22
C GLY A 216 7.60 -13.29 20.37
N CYS A 217 6.67 -14.09 20.90
CA CYS A 217 6.89 -15.50 21.22
C CYS A 217 6.74 -16.39 19.99
N ILE A 218 7.59 -17.41 19.87
CA ILE A 218 7.56 -18.42 18.83
C ILE A 218 7.12 -19.76 19.43
N PHE A 219 6.14 -20.41 18.83
CA PHE A 219 5.74 -21.78 19.11
C PHE A 219 6.07 -22.59 17.86
N GLU A 220 7.13 -23.40 17.90
CA GLU A 220 7.61 -24.18 16.75
C GLU A 220 7.67 -25.68 17.02
N GLU A 221 7.14 -26.49 16.08
CA GLU A 221 7.24 -27.95 16.08
C GLU A 221 6.75 -28.62 17.39
N ASN A 222 5.75 -28.02 18.07
CA ASN A 222 5.16 -28.60 19.27
C ASN A 222 3.99 -29.54 18.93
N TYR A 223 3.83 -30.59 19.74
CA TYR A 223 2.88 -31.68 19.51
C TYR A 223 1.86 -31.79 20.64
N ALA A 224 0.57 -31.93 20.29
CA ALA A 224 -0.50 -32.17 21.25
C ALA A 224 -1.63 -33.07 20.70
N ARG A 225 -2.59 -33.44 21.56
CA ARG A 225 -3.93 -33.86 21.10
C ARG A 225 -4.76 -32.64 20.70
N SER A 226 -4.73 -31.57 21.48
CA SER A 226 -5.32 -30.28 21.12
C SER A 226 -4.44 -29.10 21.56
N GLY A 227 -4.34 -28.04 20.74
CA GLY A 227 -3.44 -26.91 20.99
C GLY A 227 -1.96 -27.32 20.91
N GLY A 228 -1.44 -27.51 19.71
CA GLY A 228 -0.05 -27.94 19.49
C GLY A 228 0.93 -26.92 20.05
N GLY A 229 0.85 -25.68 19.54
CA GLY A 229 1.57 -24.54 20.10
C GLY A 229 1.01 -24.14 21.47
N VAL A 230 -0.27 -23.72 21.50
CA VAL A 230 -0.94 -23.21 22.71
C VAL A 230 -2.34 -23.83 22.89
N TYR A 231 -2.68 -24.20 24.12
CA TYR A 231 -4.04 -24.57 24.52
C TYR A 231 -4.55 -23.74 25.71
N LYS A 232 -5.74 -23.14 25.58
CA LYS A 232 -6.46 -22.47 26.66
C LYS A 232 -7.66 -23.28 27.11
N SER A 233 -7.85 -23.39 28.43
CA SER A 233 -8.97 -24.09 29.05
C SER A 233 -9.64 -23.27 30.16
N GLY A 234 -10.89 -23.63 30.44
CA GLY A 234 -11.66 -23.11 31.56
C GLY A 234 -12.17 -21.68 31.36
N SER A 235 -12.66 -21.10 32.45
CA SER A 235 -13.52 -19.93 32.45
C SER A 235 -13.03 -18.79 33.34
N SER A 236 -13.05 -17.56 32.83
CA SER A 236 -12.91 -16.32 33.64
C SER A 236 -13.21 -15.08 32.80
N MET A 237 -14.41 -14.50 32.94
CA MET A 237 -14.81 -13.26 32.28
C MET A 237 -14.15 -11.99 32.86
N ASN A 238 -13.13 -12.13 33.72
CA ASN A 238 -12.49 -11.00 34.40
C ASN A 238 -11.58 -10.20 33.47
N HIS A 239 -10.86 -10.89 32.58
CA HIS A 239 -9.75 -10.32 31.82
C HIS A 239 -9.73 -10.74 30.35
N ASP A 240 -9.15 -9.86 29.55
CA ASP A 240 -8.84 -10.09 28.15
C ASP A 240 -7.51 -10.85 28.05
N MET A 241 -7.34 -11.64 27.00
CA MET A 241 -6.05 -12.23 26.63
C MET A 241 -5.52 -11.58 25.35
N LEU A 242 -4.23 -11.23 25.36
CA LEU A 242 -3.57 -10.49 24.28
C LEU A 242 -2.33 -11.26 23.81
N ILE A 243 -2.27 -11.50 22.50
CA ILE A 243 -1.24 -12.27 21.80
C ILE A 243 -0.77 -11.39 20.63
N VAL A 244 0.48 -10.95 20.67
CA VAL A 244 1.01 -9.91 19.77
C VAL A 244 2.32 -10.37 19.14
N ASN A 245 2.47 -10.21 17.82
CA ASN A 245 3.71 -10.53 17.09
C ASN A 245 4.21 -11.96 17.42
N CYS A 246 3.28 -12.91 17.56
CA CYS A 246 3.59 -14.30 17.89
C CYS A 246 3.55 -15.19 16.66
N SER A 247 4.52 -16.10 16.56
CA SER A 247 4.65 -17.02 15.43
C SER A 247 4.35 -18.45 15.84
N PHE A 248 3.34 -19.05 15.22
CA PHE A 248 2.93 -20.43 15.37
C PHE A 248 3.35 -21.20 14.11
N LEU A 249 4.42 -21.98 14.23
CA LEU A 249 5.12 -22.60 13.11
C LEU A 249 5.12 -24.12 13.23
N LYS A 250 4.61 -24.84 12.23
CA LYS A 250 4.69 -26.32 12.14
C LYS A 250 4.13 -27.10 13.36
N ASN A 251 3.30 -26.50 14.21
CA ASN A 251 2.73 -27.19 15.38
C ASN A 251 1.67 -28.20 14.92
N ASN A 252 1.57 -29.34 15.61
CA ASN A 252 0.79 -30.48 15.14
C ASN A 252 -0.20 -30.97 16.21
N THR A 253 -1.45 -31.22 15.80
CA THR A 253 -2.50 -31.77 16.68
C THR A 253 -3.21 -32.98 16.08
N SER A 254 -3.38 -34.02 16.91
CA SER A 254 -4.15 -35.21 16.53
C SER A 254 -5.67 -35.05 16.68
N ILE A 255 -6.15 -33.88 17.14
CA ILE A 255 -7.56 -33.46 17.08
C ILE A 255 -7.68 -32.00 16.61
N ARG A 256 -7.56 -30.99 17.50
CA ARG A 256 -8.01 -29.60 17.24
C ARG A 256 -6.99 -28.51 17.58
N GLY A 257 -6.86 -27.51 16.73
CA GLY A 257 -6.10 -26.28 17.02
C GLY A 257 -4.59 -26.48 16.94
N GLY A 258 -4.03 -26.59 15.73
CA GLY A 258 -2.59 -26.84 15.51
C GLY A 258 -1.71 -25.78 16.15
N GLY A 259 -1.85 -24.52 15.72
CA GLY A 259 -1.19 -23.36 16.34
C GLY A 259 -1.79 -23.03 17.71
N PHE A 260 -3.06 -22.65 17.75
CA PHE A 260 -3.76 -22.21 18.96
C PHE A 260 -5.13 -22.88 19.09
N CYS A 261 -5.49 -23.29 20.32
CA CYS A 261 -6.76 -23.93 20.64
C CYS A 261 -7.36 -23.34 21.92
N TYR A 262 -8.66 -23.00 21.92
CA TYR A 262 -9.37 -22.51 23.10
C TYR A 262 -10.76 -23.11 23.24
N ILE A 263 -10.94 -23.99 24.23
CA ILE A 263 -12.21 -24.67 24.52
C ILE A 263 -12.72 -24.24 25.92
N SER A 264 -13.99 -23.85 26.03
CA SER A 264 -14.48 -23.13 27.22
C SER A 264 -15.98 -23.25 27.49
N ASP A 265 -16.32 -23.65 28.72
CA ASP A 265 -17.72 -23.72 29.20
C ASP A 265 -18.30 -22.36 29.59
N TYR A 266 -17.47 -21.40 30.00
CA TYR A 266 -17.86 -20.00 30.28
C TYR A 266 -16.70 -19.08 29.88
N GLY A 267 -16.98 -17.91 29.32
CA GLY A 267 -15.98 -17.13 28.55
C GLY A 267 -14.72 -16.68 29.31
N SER A 268 -13.67 -16.38 28.54
CA SER A 268 -12.74 -15.27 28.84
C SER A 268 -13.48 -13.94 28.58
N ARG A 269 -12.89 -12.75 28.78
CA ARG A 269 -13.60 -11.51 28.38
C ARG A 269 -13.44 -11.25 26.86
N ASN A 270 -12.27 -10.86 26.39
CA ASN A 270 -11.91 -10.85 24.97
C ASN A 270 -10.65 -11.67 24.69
N LEU A 271 -10.45 -12.05 23.42
CA LEU A 271 -9.21 -12.66 22.93
C LEU A 271 -8.72 -11.90 21.70
N PHE A 272 -7.50 -11.36 21.77
CA PHE A 272 -6.86 -10.58 20.71
C PHE A 272 -5.63 -11.31 20.16
N PHE A 273 -5.61 -11.53 18.85
CA PHE A 273 -4.42 -11.83 18.07
C PHE A 273 -4.08 -10.60 17.23
N ARG A 274 -2.84 -10.10 17.33
CA ARG A 274 -2.35 -8.96 16.54
C ARG A 274 -0.97 -9.28 15.96
N ASP A 275 -0.79 -9.05 14.66
CA ASP A 275 0.49 -9.26 13.95
C ASP A 275 1.03 -10.71 14.03
N CYS A 276 0.15 -11.68 14.30
CA CYS A 276 0.54 -13.06 14.52
C CYS A 276 0.67 -13.84 13.20
N GLN A 277 1.61 -14.78 13.17
CA GLN A 277 1.85 -15.67 12.04
C GLN A 277 1.40 -17.09 12.38
N PHE A 278 0.58 -17.71 11.55
CA PHE A 278 0.19 -19.11 11.62
C PHE A 278 0.64 -19.78 10.33
N ILE A 279 1.77 -20.49 10.38
CA ILE A 279 2.43 -21.05 9.19
C ILE A 279 2.63 -22.57 9.34
N SER A 280 2.10 -23.32 8.37
CA SER A 280 2.27 -24.78 8.26
C SER A 280 1.88 -25.58 9.50
N ASN A 281 0.96 -25.07 10.33
CA ASN A 281 0.43 -25.84 11.46
C ASN A 281 -0.56 -26.90 10.94
N TYR A 282 -0.54 -28.08 11.56
CA TYR A 282 -1.33 -29.24 11.17
C TYR A 282 -2.37 -29.60 12.25
N SER A 283 -3.59 -29.94 11.83
CA SER A 283 -4.61 -30.52 12.69
C SER A 283 -5.33 -31.68 12.00
N LEU A 284 -5.65 -32.76 12.73
CA LEU A 284 -6.39 -33.87 12.13
C LEU A 284 -7.85 -33.48 11.84
N ASP A 285 -8.52 -32.88 12.82
CA ASP A 285 -9.97 -32.66 12.85
C ASP A 285 -10.32 -31.26 12.31
N GLU A 286 -9.95 -30.21 13.05
CA GLU A 286 -10.40 -28.83 12.81
C GLU A 286 -9.34 -27.79 13.26
N GLY A 287 -9.19 -26.71 12.51
CA GLY A 287 -8.45 -25.51 12.90
C GLY A 287 -6.93 -25.70 12.98
N GLY A 288 -6.26 -25.78 11.83
CA GLY A 288 -4.80 -25.82 11.75
C GLY A 288 -4.15 -24.58 12.39
N GLY A 289 -4.64 -23.39 12.08
CA GLY A 289 -4.17 -22.13 12.68
C GLY A 289 -4.76 -21.88 14.07
N ILE A 290 -6.04 -21.50 14.11
CA ILE A 290 -6.80 -21.20 15.34
C ILE A 290 -8.03 -22.11 15.41
N PHE A 291 -8.30 -22.66 16.60
CA PHE A 291 -9.56 -23.31 16.94
C PHE A 291 -10.22 -22.72 18.20
N HIS A 292 -11.53 -22.49 18.15
CA HIS A 292 -12.35 -22.10 19.31
C HIS A 292 -13.68 -22.85 19.37
N GLU A 293 -14.03 -23.38 20.55
CA GLU A 293 -15.31 -24.05 20.83
C GLU A 293 -15.88 -23.53 22.15
N ARG A 294 -17.18 -23.17 22.17
CA ARG A 294 -17.76 -22.38 23.27
C ARG A 294 -19.21 -22.75 23.62
N ASN A 295 -19.55 -22.45 24.88
CA ASN A 295 -20.88 -22.56 25.50
C ASN A 295 -21.42 -21.23 26.11
N ASP A 296 -20.91 -20.04 25.73
CA ASP A 296 -21.12 -18.77 26.48
C ASP A 296 -21.39 -17.51 25.61
N PRO A 297 -22.38 -16.65 25.98
CA PRO A 297 -22.78 -15.47 25.20
C PRO A 297 -21.88 -14.22 25.26
N VAL A 298 -20.84 -14.11 26.10
CA VAL A 298 -20.25 -12.79 26.42
C VAL A 298 -19.02 -12.41 25.58
N SER A 299 -18.17 -13.37 25.18
CA SER A 299 -16.81 -13.04 24.73
C SER A 299 -16.65 -12.78 23.23
N GLN A 300 -15.65 -11.97 22.88
CA GLN A 300 -15.34 -11.56 21.50
C GLN A 300 -13.93 -12.03 21.09
N ILE A 301 -13.75 -12.34 19.80
CA ILE A 301 -12.45 -12.68 19.22
C ILE A 301 -12.07 -11.63 18.16
N TYR A 302 -10.84 -11.14 18.25
CA TYR A 302 -10.25 -10.18 17.32
C TYR A 302 -8.98 -10.78 16.72
N VAL A 303 -8.88 -10.77 15.39
CA VAL A 303 -7.72 -11.23 14.63
C VAL A 303 -7.32 -10.10 13.69
N LYS A 304 -6.21 -9.41 13.97
CA LYS A 304 -5.81 -8.20 13.24
C LYS A 304 -4.37 -8.26 12.72
N ARG A 305 -4.16 -7.91 11.45
CA ARG A 305 -2.83 -7.93 10.77
C ARG A 305 -2.15 -9.32 10.82
N CYS A 306 -2.92 -10.40 10.93
CA CYS A 306 -2.41 -11.76 11.05
C CYS A 306 -2.23 -12.44 9.68
N ASN A 307 -1.27 -13.36 9.58
CA ASN A 307 -0.99 -14.15 8.38
C ASN A 307 -1.27 -15.64 8.64
N PHE A 308 -2.08 -16.27 7.79
CA PHE A 308 -2.43 -17.69 7.82
C PHE A 308 -1.97 -18.36 6.53
N LYS A 309 -0.80 -19.00 6.57
CA LYS A 309 -0.16 -19.59 5.39
C LYS A 309 0.03 -21.11 5.52
N ASN A 310 -0.37 -21.86 4.50
CA ASN A 310 -0.13 -23.31 4.39
C ASN A 310 -0.61 -24.14 5.60
N ASN A 311 -1.60 -23.68 6.39
CA ASN A 311 -2.10 -24.49 7.51
C ASN A 311 -2.94 -25.65 6.96
N GLU A 312 -2.68 -26.85 7.48
CA GLU A 312 -3.19 -28.11 6.94
C GLU A 312 -4.18 -28.75 7.90
N VAL A 313 -5.34 -29.16 7.39
CA VAL A 313 -6.32 -29.97 8.11
C VAL A 313 -6.84 -31.12 7.25
N GLU A 314 -6.91 -32.32 7.83
CA GLU A 314 -7.27 -33.55 7.11
C GLU A 314 -8.79 -33.76 7.01
N LEU A 315 -9.56 -33.48 8.07
CA LEU A 315 -11.00 -33.79 8.12
C LEU A 315 -11.91 -32.59 7.81
N ASP A 316 -11.88 -31.49 8.54
CA ASP A 316 -12.88 -30.41 8.41
C ASP A 316 -12.29 -28.99 8.17
N ILE A 317 -12.23 -28.12 9.19
CA ILE A 317 -11.93 -26.69 9.00
C ILE A 317 -10.44 -26.40 8.85
N GLY A 318 -10.04 -25.61 7.86
CA GLY A 318 -8.65 -25.19 7.60
C GLY A 318 -8.06 -24.22 8.62
N ALA A 319 -8.08 -22.91 8.33
CA ALA A 319 -7.23 -21.94 9.04
C ALA A 319 -7.79 -21.44 10.38
N ILE A 320 -9.08 -21.06 10.43
CA ILE A 320 -9.77 -20.57 11.63
C ILE A 320 -11.10 -21.31 11.79
N GLY A 321 -11.26 -22.08 12.86
CA GLY A 321 -12.53 -22.72 13.23
C GLY A 321 -13.14 -22.14 14.49
N VAL A 322 -14.40 -21.73 14.45
CA VAL A 322 -15.12 -21.18 15.61
C VAL A 322 -16.55 -21.72 15.72
N TYR A 323 -16.85 -22.43 16.82
CA TYR A 323 -18.13 -23.11 17.03
C TYR A 323 -18.85 -22.76 18.34
N ASN A 324 -20.18 -22.79 18.25
CA ASN A 324 -21.11 -22.63 19.37
C ASN A 324 -22.37 -23.50 19.14
N PHE A 325 -22.28 -24.80 19.43
CA PHE A 325 -23.32 -25.78 19.08
C PHE A 325 -24.52 -25.86 20.05
N TRP A 326 -24.42 -25.28 21.27
CA TRP A 326 -25.33 -25.62 22.37
C TRP A 326 -26.34 -24.52 22.76
N PHE A 327 -26.18 -23.26 22.32
CA PHE A 327 -26.99 -22.12 22.81
C PHE A 327 -27.45 -21.11 21.72
N PRO A 328 -28.64 -21.29 21.14
CA PRO A 328 -29.20 -20.35 20.15
C PRO A 328 -29.96 -19.16 20.78
N PRO A 329 -29.88 -17.96 20.18
CA PRO A 329 -28.66 -17.31 19.72
C PRO A 329 -27.94 -16.64 20.91
N SER A 330 -26.61 -16.70 20.92
CA SER A 330 -25.77 -16.15 21.98
C SER A 330 -24.66 -15.28 21.37
N LYS A 331 -24.35 -14.14 21.98
CA LYS A 331 -23.65 -12.98 21.36
C LYS A 331 -22.15 -13.18 21.08
N PHE A 332 -21.84 -14.21 20.31
CA PHE A 332 -20.53 -14.41 19.73
C PHE A 332 -20.26 -13.38 18.63
N SER A 333 -19.13 -12.66 18.70
CA SER A 333 -18.61 -11.89 17.57
C SER A 333 -17.16 -12.22 17.23
N LEU A 334 -16.88 -12.43 15.95
CA LEU A 334 -15.52 -12.49 15.38
C LEU A 334 -15.28 -11.26 14.50
N THR A 335 -14.16 -10.58 14.73
CA THR A 335 -13.65 -9.52 13.85
C THR A 335 -12.29 -9.95 13.29
N ILE A 336 -12.18 -9.99 11.96
CA ILE A 336 -10.95 -10.23 11.20
C ILE A 336 -10.64 -8.93 10.44
N ASP A 337 -9.46 -8.35 10.66
CA ASP A 337 -9.07 -7.08 10.04
C ASP A 337 -7.63 -7.12 9.49
N SER A 338 -7.42 -6.64 8.26
CA SER A 338 -6.10 -6.57 7.62
C SER A 338 -5.34 -7.90 7.55
N CYS A 339 -6.05 -9.02 7.47
CA CYS A 339 -5.46 -10.36 7.51
C CYS A 339 -5.18 -10.95 6.12
N HIS A 340 -4.23 -11.88 6.05
CA HIS A 340 -3.85 -12.58 4.82
C HIS A 340 -4.01 -14.10 5.00
N PHE A 341 -4.63 -14.76 4.03
CA PHE A 341 -4.87 -16.20 4.01
C PHE A 341 -4.34 -16.78 2.70
N GLU A 342 -3.32 -17.64 2.76
CA GLU A 342 -2.64 -18.19 1.58
C GLU A 342 -2.50 -19.71 1.66
N SER A 343 -2.96 -20.43 0.65
CA SER A 343 -2.70 -21.87 0.43
C SER A 343 -2.99 -22.80 1.63
N ASN A 344 -3.95 -22.44 2.50
CA ASN A 344 -4.44 -23.35 3.55
C ASN A 344 -5.25 -24.49 2.91
N SER A 345 -5.19 -25.71 3.46
CA SER A 345 -5.65 -26.91 2.73
C SER A 345 -7.17 -27.10 2.63
N LYS A 346 -7.94 -26.35 3.43
CA LYS A 346 -9.41 -26.41 3.55
C LYS A 346 -9.94 -25.04 3.99
N ILE A 347 -11.26 -24.94 4.11
CA ILE A 347 -12.06 -23.77 4.51
C ILE A 347 -11.29 -22.82 5.43
N ALA A 348 -11.02 -21.60 4.97
CA ALA A 348 -10.17 -20.66 5.70
C ALA A 348 -10.83 -20.17 7.00
N ILE A 349 -12.14 -19.97 7.01
CA ILE A 349 -12.90 -19.53 8.20
C ILE A 349 -14.23 -20.28 8.24
N VAL A 350 -14.55 -20.93 9.38
CA VAL A 350 -15.92 -21.30 9.76
C VAL A 350 -16.29 -20.59 11.05
N VAL A 351 -17.49 -20.01 11.09
CA VAL A 351 -18.10 -19.45 12.31
C VAL A 351 -19.56 -19.87 12.41
N ALA A 352 -19.97 -20.33 13.58
CA ALA A 352 -21.37 -20.34 14.02
C ALA A 352 -21.53 -19.36 15.20
N GLY A 353 -22.30 -18.28 15.03
CA GLY A 353 -22.34 -17.16 15.99
C GLY A 353 -23.43 -16.10 15.72
N ASP A 354 -23.28 -14.90 16.31
CA ASP A 354 -24.25 -13.79 16.23
C ASP A 354 -23.82 -12.72 15.20
N SER A 355 -22.51 -12.40 15.12
CA SER A 355 -21.98 -11.55 14.04
C SER A 355 -20.55 -11.87 13.64
N VAL A 356 -20.27 -11.78 12.33
CA VAL A 356 -18.93 -11.92 11.74
C VAL A 356 -18.61 -10.66 10.94
N GLN A 357 -17.44 -10.08 11.20
CA GLN A 357 -16.92 -8.91 10.49
C GLN A 357 -15.56 -9.26 9.89
N ILE A 358 -15.40 -9.05 8.59
CA ILE A 358 -14.15 -9.26 7.85
C ILE A 358 -13.83 -7.95 7.10
N SER A 359 -12.69 -7.33 7.38
CA SER A 359 -12.28 -6.07 6.74
C SER A 359 -10.85 -6.13 6.22
N ASN A 360 -10.57 -5.41 5.12
CA ASN A 360 -9.22 -5.17 4.59
C ASN A 360 -8.39 -6.45 4.33
N SER A 361 -9.05 -7.60 4.14
CA SER A 361 -8.41 -8.93 4.22
C SER A 361 -8.36 -9.62 2.86
N SER A 362 -7.40 -10.54 2.68
CA SER A 362 -7.14 -11.18 1.38
C SER A 362 -7.05 -12.70 1.48
N PHE A 363 -7.68 -13.38 0.51
CA PHE A 363 -7.86 -14.83 0.48
C PHE A 363 -7.37 -15.39 -0.86
N PHE A 364 -6.27 -16.13 -0.83
CA PHE A 364 -5.62 -16.77 -1.97
C PHE A 364 -5.54 -18.29 -1.71
N LEU A 365 -6.60 -19.01 -2.07
CA LEU A 365 -6.81 -20.40 -1.63
C LEU A 365 -6.84 -21.39 -2.80
N ASN A 366 -6.07 -22.46 -2.67
CA ASN A 366 -5.98 -23.55 -3.64
C ASN A 366 -7.03 -24.66 -3.40
N GLY A 367 -8.08 -24.38 -2.64
CA GLY A 367 -9.16 -25.28 -2.29
C GLY A 367 -10.26 -24.60 -1.47
N LEU A 368 -11.38 -25.31 -1.31
CA LEU A 368 -12.63 -24.96 -0.61
C LEU A 368 -12.71 -23.61 0.14
N CYS A 369 -13.53 -22.72 -0.42
CA CYS A 369 -14.45 -21.74 0.18
C CYS A 369 -14.32 -21.27 1.64
N VAL A 370 -14.59 -19.98 1.86
CA VAL A 370 -14.87 -19.40 3.19
C VAL A 370 -16.34 -19.69 3.57
N ALA A 371 -16.59 -20.85 4.18
CA ALA A 371 -17.94 -21.30 4.54
C ALA A 371 -18.41 -20.79 5.92
N ILE A 372 -19.37 -19.86 5.94
CA ILE A 372 -19.83 -19.18 7.16
C ILE A 372 -21.21 -19.73 7.56
N VAL A 373 -21.23 -20.67 8.51
CA VAL A 373 -22.37 -21.57 8.74
C VAL A 373 -23.19 -21.19 9.98
N ALA A 374 -24.43 -20.76 9.72
CA ALA A 374 -25.52 -20.55 10.66
C ALA A 374 -25.47 -19.31 11.58
N GLY A 375 -26.60 -18.59 11.59
CA GLY A 375 -27.04 -17.69 12.68
C GLY A 375 -26.50 -16.27 12.69
N SER A 376 -25.41 -15.97 11.96
CA SER A 376 -24.73 -14.67 12.07
C SER A 376 -25.20 -13.63 11.05
N LYS A 377 -25.25 -12.35 11.47
CA LYS A 377 -25.08 -11.23 10.55
C LYS A 377 -23.64 -11.19 10.04
N LEU A 378 -23.45 -11.22 8.73
CA LEU A 378 -22.13 -11.15 8.08
C LEU A 378 -21.89 -9.76 7.50
N THR A 379 -20.69 -9.20 7.69
CA THR A 379 -20.25 -8.00 7.00
C THR A 379 -18.82 -8.18 6.50
N VAL A 380 -18.62 -8.01 5.19
CA VAL A 380 -17.34 -8.14 4.51
C VAL A 380 -17.04 -6.81 3.81
N ASP A 381 -15.93 -6.16 4.13
CA ASP A 381 -15.55 -4.87 3.53
C ASP A 381 -14.11 -4.86 3.01
N SER A 382 -13.88 -4.25 1.85
CA SER A 382 -12.54 -3.97 1.30
C SER A 382 -11.65 -5.23 1.21
N CYS A 383 -12.24 -6.39 0.89
CA CYS A 383 -11.56 -7.68 0.84
C CYS A 383 -11.29 -8.15 -0.61
N VAL A 384 -10.31 -9.04 -0.77
CA VAL A 384 -9.93 -9.65 -2.06
C VAL A 384 -10.04 -11.17 -1.98
N PHE A 385 -10.76 -11.78 -2.92
CA PHE A 385 -11.01 -13.21 -3.01
C PHE A 385 -10.52 -13.78 -4.35
N GLN A 386 -9.57 -14.72 -4.27
CA GLN A 386 -9.12 -15.59 -5.34
C GLN A 386 -9.02 -17.03 -4.80
N ILE A 387 -10.05 -17.83 -5.05
CA ILE A 387 -10.31 -19.12 -4.42
C ILE A 387 -10.70 -20.14 -5.49
N ASN A 388 -9.99 -21.26 -5.49
CA ASN A 388 -10.37 -22.46 -6.23
C ASN A 388 -11.38 -23.26 -5.38
N ASP A 389 -12.60 -23.41 -5.89
CA ASP A 389 -13.78 -24.05 -5.28
C ASP A 389 -14.60 -23.18 -4.29
N GLY A 390 -15.18 -22.09 -4.83
CA GLY A 390 -16.20 -21.20 -4.24
C GLY A 390 -15.66 -20.16 -3.25
N CYS A 391 -16.30 -18.98 -3.11
CA CYS A 391 -15.84 -17.94 -2.17
C CYS A 391 -16.57 -17.90 -0.83
N LEU A 392 -17.88 -17.64 -0.84
CA LEU A 392 -18.68 -17.34 0.35
C LEU A 392 -19.98 -18.16 0.33
N ASN A 393 -19.91 -19.34 0.95
CA ASN A 393 -21.08 -20.22 1.15
C ASN A 393 -21.63 -19.97 2.55
N GLY A 394 -22.89 -19.53 2.66
CA GLY A 394 -23.43 -19.10 3.96
C GLY A 394 -24.92 -19.33 4.14
N PHE A 395 -25.28 -20.32 4.96
CA PHE A 395 -26.66 -20.54 5.42
C PHE A 395 -27.02 -19.54 6.53
N THR A 396 -27.32 -18.30 6.16
CA THR A 396 -27.79 -17.25 7.09
C THR A 396 -29.29 -17.02 6.98
N ASP A 397 -29.96 -16.85 8.12
CA ASP A 397 -31.33 -16.29 8.20
C ASP A 397 -31.32 -14.75 8.33
N GLU A 398 -30.12 -14.17 8.50
CA GLU A 398 -29.83 -12.76 8.78
C GLU A 398 -28.96 -12.15 7.66
N ASP A 399 -28.90 -10.81 7.61
CA ASP A 399 -28.27 -10.06 6.51
C ASP A 399 -26.78 -10.36 6.28
N VAL A 400 -26.46 -10.67 5.03
CA VAL A 400 -25.10 -10.62 4.49
C VAL A 400 -24.89 -9.28 3.78
N VAL A 401 -23.85 -8.53 4.18
CA VAL A 401 -23.45 -7.26 3.55
C VAL A 401 -22.01 -7.37 3.05
N VAL A 402 -21.79 -7.04 1.77
CA VAL A 402 -20.48 -7.09 1.11
C VAL A 402 -20.21 -5.73 0.45
N THR A 403 -19.12 -5.06 0.80
CA THR A 403 -18.80 -3.72 0.30
C THR A 403 -17.36 -3.61 -0.17
N ASN A 404 -17.11 -2.86 -1.25
CA ASN A 404 -15.75 -2.52 -1.73
C ASN A 404 -14.85 -3.76 -2.05
N CYS A 405 -15.44 -4.93 -2.28
CA CYS A 405 -14.71 -6.19 -2.42
C CYS A 405 -14.40 -6.57 -3.87
N GLN A 406 -13.33 -7.35 -4.06
CA GLN A 406 -12.90 -7.88 -5.36
C GLN A 406 -12.95 -9.41 -5.35
N PHE A 407 -13.59 -9.98 -6.36
CA PHE A 407 -13.71 -11.42 -6.60
C PHE A 407 -13.13 -11.69 -7.99
N ILE A 408 -11.90 -12.21 -8.03
CA ILE A 408 -11.10 -12.34 -9.25
C ILE A 408 -10.70 -13.80 -9.46
N ALA A 409 -11.00 -14.34 -10.64
CA ALA A 409 -10.58 -15.67 -11.07
C ALA A 409 -10.96 -16.81 -10.09
N ASN A 410 -12.13 -16.71 -9.46
CA ASN A 410 -12.65 -17.76 -8.58
C ASN A 410 -13.33 -18.86 -9.40
N THR A 411 -13.16 -20.12 -9.01
CA THR A 411 -13.78 -21.27 -9.69
C THR A 411 -14.75 -21.98 -8.75
N ALA A 412 -15.89 -22.48 -9.23
CA ALA A 412 -16.75 -23.43 -8.51
C ALA A 412 -16.82 -24.77 -9.25
N GLN A 413 -16.67 -25.89 -8.53
CA GLN A 413 -16.81 -27.24 -9.10
C GLN A 413 -18.06 -27.99 -8.59
N PHE A 414 -18.72 -27.46 -7.56
CA PHE A 414 -19.99 -27.94 -7.02
C PHE A 414 -21.12 -26.92 -7.25
N GLU A 415 -22.35 -27.26 -6.86
CA GLU A 415 -23.56 -26.47 -7.14
C GLU A 415 -23.40 -24.97 -6.84
N GLY A 416 -23.71 -24.12 -7.82
CA GLY A 416 -24.10 -22.74 -7.62
C GLY A 416 -23.00 -21.73 -7.27
N GLY A 417 -22.41 -21.12 -8.30
CA GLY A 417 -21.80 -19.78 -8.27
C GLY A 417 -20.47 -19.62 -7.52
N ALA A 418 -19.45 -19.15 -8.22
CA ALA A 418 -18.09 -19.04 -7.69
C ALA A 418 -17.95 -18.02 -6.55
N CYS A 419 -18.88 -17.08 -6.36
CA CYS A 419 -18.80 -16.08 -5.29
C CYS A 419 -19.81 -16.31 -4.14
N PHE A 420 -21.09 -16.56 -4.43
CA PHE A 420 -22.15 -16.56 -3.40
C PHE A 420 -23.15 -17.73 -3.53
N ASN A 421 -23.38 -18.45 -2.43
CA ASN A 421 -24.38 -19.52 -2.34
C ASN A 421 -24.96 -19.65 -0.90
N GLY A 422 -26.19 -20.17 -0.80
CA GLY A 422 -26.85 -20.59 0.45
C GLY A 422 -27.57 -19.48 1.24
N MET A 423 -27.40 -18.23 0.82
CA MET A 423 -27.85 -17.04 1.57
C MET A 423 -29.35 -16.78 1.44
N ARG A 424 -29.92 -16.08 2.43
CA ARG A 424 -31.31 -15.63 2.41
C ARG A 424 -31.47 -14.15 2.04
N THR A 425 -30.65 -13.27 2.60
CA THR A 425 -30.56 -11.85 2.21
C THR A 425 -29.11 -11.47 1.93
N LEU A 426 -28.86 -10.83 0.78
CA LEU A 426 -27.54 -10.40 0.35
C LEU A 426 -27.59 -8.97 -0.20
N LYS A 427 -26.77 -8.09 0.38
CA LYS A 427 -26.49 -6.77 -0.19
C LYS A 427 -25.02 -6.69 -0.61
N VAL A 428 -24.77 -6.29 -1.85
CA VAL A 428 -23.45 -6.07 -2.43
C VAL A 428 -23.37 -4.63 -2.95
N GLU A 429 -22.37 -3.85 -2.53
CA GLU A 429 -22.16 -2.49 -3.03
C GLU A 429 -20.70 -2.19 -3.38
N ASN A 430 -20.46 -1.57 -4.55
CA ASN A 430 -19.13 -1.18 -5.04
C ASN A 430 -18.15 -2.36 -5.16
N CYS A 431 -18.63 -3.53 -5.61
CA CYS A 431 -17.83 -4.75 -5.73
C CYS A 431 -17.51 -5.10 -7.19
N TYR A 432 -16.44 -5.86 -7.37
CA TYR A 432 -15.86 -6.19 -8.68
C TYR A 432 -15.76 -7.70 -8.86
N PHE A 433 -16.33 -8.22 -9.95
CA PHE A 433 -16.42 -9.64 -10.27
C PHE A 433 -15.79 -9.88 -11.65
N GLU A 434 -14.56 -10.38 -11.70
CA GLU A 434 -13.82 -10.62 -12.94
C GLU A 434 -13.41 -12.10 -13.10
N ASN A 435 -13.64 -12.66 -14.28
CA ASN A 435 -13.20 -14.00 -14.69
C ASN A 435 -13.63 -15.12 -13.72
N ASN A 436 -14.77 -14.99 -13.03
CA ASN A 436 -15.26 -16.03 -12.13
C ASN A 436 -16.01 -17.13 -12.92
N ILE A 437 -15.71 -18.40 -12.65
CA ILE A 437 -16.08 -19.54 -13.50
C ILE A 437 -16.84 -20.59 -12.68
N ASP A 438 -17.99 -21.01 -13.18
CA ASP A 438 -18.69 -22.22 -12.76
C ASP A 438 -18.43 -23.35 -13.77
N GLU A 439 -17.68 -24.37 -13.32
CA GLU A 439 -17.27 -25.54 -14.12
C GLU A 439 -18.21 -26.75 -13.92
N SER A 440 -19.40 -26.61 -13.33
CA SER A 440 -20.19 -27.75 -12.85
C SER A 440 -20.56 -28.77 -13.96
N LEU A 441 -19.86 -29.92 -13.97
CA LEU A 441 -19.81 -30.89 -15.09
C LEU A 441 -21.02 -31.85 -15.18
N SER A 442 -22.23 -31.48 -14.73
CA SER A 442 -23.35 -32.44 -14.73
C SER A 442 -24.71 -31.85 -15.10
N ASN A 443 -25.40 -32.55 -16.02
CA ASN A 443 -26.63 -32.17 -16.72
C ASN A 443 -27.87 -31.95 -15.83
N ASN A 444 -27.72 -31.95 -14.51
CA ASN A 444 -28.79 -31.84 -13.52
C ASN A 444 -28.50 -30.75 -12.47
N LEU A 445 -27.29 -30.19 -12.46
CA LEU A 445 -26.85 -29.19 -11.49
C LEU A 445 -26.81 -27.80 -12.14
N ILE A 446 -26.83 -26.78 -11.28
CA ILE A 446 -27.48 -25.52 -11.62
C ILE A 446 -26.45 -24.39 -11.57
N GLY A 447 -26.16 -23.83 -12.74
CA GLY A 447 -25.10 -22.85 -12.94
C GLY A 447 -25.53 -21.40 -12.79
N GLY A 448 -24.59 -20.55 -12.37
CA GLY A 448 -24.80 -19.13 -12.06
C GLY A 448 -23.51 -18.43 -11.62
N GLY A 449 -22.65 -18.03 -12.57
CA GLY A 449 -21.19 -17.87 -12.39
C GLY A 449 -20.70 -17.07 -11.16
N VAL A 450 -21.45 -16.07 -10.69
CA VAL A 450 -21.17 -15.28 -9.48
C VAL A 450 -22.12 -15.62 -8.33
N LEU A 451 -23.43 -15.75 -8.59
CA LEU A 451 -24.46 -16.00 -7.58
C LEU A 451 -25.37 -17.17 -7.96
N PHE A 452 -25.63 -18.03 -6.97
CA PHE A 452 -26.78 -18.93 -6.95
C PHE A 452 -27.77 -18.52 -5.85
N ALA A 453 -29.00 -18.18 -6.27
CA ALA A 453 -30.06 -17.68 -5.39
C ALA A 453 -31.30 -18.60 -5.39
N GLU A 454 -31.65 -19.09 -4.21
CA GLU A 454 -32.80 -19.98 -4.00
C GLU A 454 -34.16 -19.24 -3.88
N THR A 455 -35.25 -20.01 -3.88
CA THR A 455 -36.63 -19.49 -4.00
C THR A 455 -37.07 -18.46 -2.95
N ASN A 456 -36.37 -18.32 -1.82
CA ASN A 456 -36.68 -17.33 -0.77
C ASN A 456 -35.60 -16.24 -0.62
N PHE A 457 -34.68 -16.14 -1.58
CA PHE A 457 -33.60 -15.15 -1.61
C PHE A 457 -34.11 -13.73 -1.91
N TYR A 458 -33.45 -12.74 -1.31
CA TYR A 458 -33.54 -11.34 -1.70
C TYR A 458 -32.14 -10.74 -1.86
N GLY A 459 -31.83 -10.26 -3.06
CA GLY A 459 -30.54 -9.67 -3.41
C GLY A 459 -30.63 -8.20 -3.82
N GLU A 460 -29.70 -7.38 -3.34
CA GLU A 460 -29.43 -6.02 -3.85
C GLU A 460 -27.96 -5.91 -4.29
N PHE A 461 -27.71 -5.64 -5.57
CA PHE A 461 -26.38 -5.34 -6.12
C PHE A 461 -26.32 -3.90 -6.64
N THR A 462 -25.41 -3.09 -6.08
CA THR A 462 -25.32 -1.65 -6.37
C THR A 462 -23.89 -1.27 -6.77
N LYS A 463 -23.69 -0.47 -7.83
CA LYS A 463 -22.35 -0.01 -8.28
C LYS A 463 -21.36 -1.14 -8.58
N CYS A 464 -21.84 -2.31 -8.97
CA CYS A 464 -21.01 -3.51 -9.15
C CYS A 464 -20.62 -3.74 -10.61
N LYS A 465 -19.42 -4.28 -10.84
CA LYS A 465 -18.92 -4.61 -12.19
C LYS A 465 -18.74 -6.11 -12.34
N PHE A 466 -19.16 -6.63 -13.48
CA PHE A 466 -19.17 -8.05 -13.82
C PHE A 466 -18.55 -8.23 -15.20
N ILE A 467 -17.31 -8.72 -15.25
CA ILE A 467 -16.49 -8.79 -16.45
C ILE A 467 -16.07 -10.24 -16.69
N SER A 468 -16.39 -10.79 -17.86
CA SER A 468 -15.93 -12.11 -18.32
C SER A 468 -16.23 -13.29 -17.36
N ASN A 469 -17.27 -13.19 -16.54
CA ASN A 469 -17.71 -14.30 -15.69
C ASN A 469 -18.46 -15.34 -16.55
N SER A 470 -18.38 -16.62 -16.18
CA SER A 470 -18.93 -17.71 -17.00
C SER A 470 -19.53 -18.89 -16.23
N SER A 471 -20.41 -19.63 -16.90
CA SER A 471 -20.95 -20.92 -16.45
C SER A 471 -21.03 -21.94 -17.60
N SER A 472 -20.70 -23.19 -17.30
CA SER A 472 -20.88 -24.37 -18.17
C SER A 472 -22.33 -24.71 -18.51
N ASN A 473 -23.32 -24.06 -17.91
CA ASN A 473 -24.72 -24.44 -18.07
C ASN A 473 -25.70 -23.25 -18.13
N ARG A 474 -25.67 -22.36 -17.14
CA ARG A 474 -26.71 -21.33 -16.96
C ARG A 474 -26.15 -20.06 -16.32
N GLY A 475 -26.71 -18.91 -16.71
CA GLY A 475 -26.50 -17.65 -15.99
C GLY A 475 -25.04 -17.25 -15.84
N GLY A 476 -24.42 -16.67 -16.87
CA GLY A 476 -23.00 -16.29 -16.85
C GLY A 476 -22.57 -15.44 -15.63
N CYS A 477 -23.50 -14.75 -14.98
CA CYS A 477 -23.33 -14.17 -13.64
C CYS A 477 -24.30 -14.72 -12.59
N PHE A 478 -25.58 -14.92 -12.91
CA PHE A 478 -26.62 -15.20 -11.90
C PHE A 478 -27.52 -16.36 -12.27
N TYR A 479 -27.71 -17.26 -11.32
CA TYR A 479 -28.91 -18.07 -11.22
C TYR A 479 -29.86 -17.47 -10.18
N ASN A 480 -31.07 -17.10 -10.58
CA ASN A 480 -32.08 -16.55 -9.67
C ASN A 480 -33.35 -17.39 -9.60
N ARG A 481 -33.85 -17.58 -8.37
CA ARG A 481 -35.22 -18.03 -8.07
C ARG A 481 -35.94 -17.13 -7.06
N GLY A 482 -35.25 -16.11 -6.54
CA GLY A 482 -35.73 -15.17 -5.54
C GLY A 482 -36.15 -13.85 -6.16
N VAL A 483 -35.95 -12.76 -5.40
CA VAL A 483 -36.09 -11.38 -5.87
C VAL A 483 -34.69 -10.78 -6.01
N LEU A 484 -34.40 -10.17 -7.15
CA LEU A 484 -33.08 -9.59 -7.44
C LEU A 484 -33.22 -8.13 -7.91
N LYS A 485 -32.64 -7.21 -7.15
CA LYS A 485 -32.52 -5.78 -7.49
C LYS A 485 -31.07 -5.47 -7.85
N ILE A 486 -30.88 -4.77 -8.97
CA ILE A 486 -29.59 -4.36 -9.51
C ILE A 486 -29.65 -2.89 -9.88
N SER A 487 -28.65 -2.09 -9.50
CA SER A 487 -28.63 -0.65 -9.77
C SER A 487 -27.19 -0.13 -9.97
N ASP A 488 -26.99 0.71 -10.99
CA ASP A 488 -25.69 1.32 -11.31
C ASP A 488 -24.59 0.28 -11.64
N CYS A 489 -24.93 -0.86 -12.26
CA CYS A 489 -24.00 -1.97 -12.53
C CYS A 489 -23.59 -2.10 -14.01
N SER A 490 -22.44 -2.70 -14.28
CA SER A 490 -21.95 -2.97 -15.65
C SER A 490 -21.62 -4.44 -15.88
N PHE A 491 -22.18 -5.02 -16.93
CA PHE A 491 -22.01 -6.41 -17.35
C PHE A 491 -21.34 -6.44 -18.73
N VAL A 492 -20.08 -6.87 -18.77
CA VAL A 492 -19.25 -6.84 -19.98
C VAL A 492 -18.68 -8.23 -20.26
N GLY A 493 -18.99 -8.79 -21.44
CA GLY A 493 -18.36 -10.03 -21.93
C GLY A 493 -18.67 -11.31 -21.12
N ASN A 494 -19.72 -11.32 -20.29
CA ASN A 494 -20.08 -12.52 -19.51
C ASN A 494 -20.74 -13.58 -20.42
N TYR A 495 -20.59 -14.86 -20.07
CA TYR A 495 -20.82 -15.98 -20.99
C TYR A 495 -21.51 -17.19 -20.36
N THR A 496 -22.29 -17.95 -21.15
CA THR A 496 -22.63 -19.34 -20.79
C THR A 496 -22.75 -20.26 -22.00
N GLU A 497 -22.34 -21.53 -21.81
CA GLU A 497 -22.50 -22.61 -22.81
C GLU A 497 -23.97 -23.02 -23.01
N GLY A 498 -24.86 -22.68 -22.08
CA GLY A 498 -26.30 -22.94 -22.17
C GLY A 498 -27.13 -21.67 -22.18
N GLU A 499 -27.92 -21.43 -21.14
CA GLU A 499 -29.02 -20.46 -21.15
C GLU A 499 -28.74 -19.24 -20.24
N GLY A 500 -28.90 -18.02 -20.76
CA GLY A 500 -28.76 -16.78 -19.99
C GLY A 500 -27.33 -16.27 -19.87
N GLY A 501 -26.86 -15.46 -20.82
CA GLY A 501 -25.47 -14.96 -20.87
C GLY A 501 -25.06 -14.12 -19.65
N VAL A 502 -26.02 -13.51 -18.96
CA VAL A 502 -25.81 -12.90 -17.63
C VAL A 502 -26.74 -13.54 -16.58
N PHE A 503 -28.03 -13.66 -16.89
CA PHE A 503 -29.07 -14.14 -15.96
C PHE A 503 -29.77 -15.38 -16.50
N TYR A 504 -29.86 -16.40 -15.66
CA TYR A 504 -30.90 -17.41 -15.75
C TYR A 504 -31.87 -17.23 -14.57
N ASP A 505 -33.10 -16.83 -14.86
CA ASP A 505 -34.18 -16.67 -13.88
C ASP A 505 -35.20 -17.82 -13.99
N LYS A 506 -35.55 -18.44 -12.87
CA LYS A 506 -36.48 -19.56 -12.80
C LYS A 506 -37.38 -19.54 -11.59
N ASP A 507 -38.68 -19.69 -11.82
CA ASP A 507 -39.72 -19.46 -10.81
C ASP A 507 -39.66 -18.02 -10.23
N GLY A 508 -38.92 -17.13 -10.89
CA GLY A 508 -38.35 -15.92 -10.28
C GLY A 508 -39.39 -14.84 -10.04
N LYS A 509 -39.20 -14.10 -8.94
CA LYS A 509 -40.25 -13.31 -8.28
C LYS A 509 -40.13 -11.82 -8.58
N GLY A 510 -39.67 -11.50 -9.79
CA GLY A 510 -39.44 -10.14 -10.28
C GLY A 510 -37.97 -9.76 -10.21
N VAL A 511 -37.44 -9.36 -11.38
CA VAL A 511 -36.10 -8.78 -11.51
C VAL A 511 -36.24 -7.27 -11.74
N LEU A 512 -35.46 -6.48 -11.00
CA LEU A 512 -35.44 -5.01 -11.07
C LEU A 512 -34.03 -4.55 -11.43
N VAL A 513 -33.86 -3.93 -12.61
CA VAL A 513 -32.56 -3.50 -13.13
C VAL A 513 -32.63 -2.01 -13.47
N ASN A 514 -31.76 -1.19 -12.88
CA ASN A 514 -31.75 0.26 -13.08
C ASN A 514 -30.34 0.77 -13.42
N ASN A 515 -30.20 1.76 -14.31
CA ASN A 515 -28.91 2.41 -14.61
C ASN A 515 -27.80 1.41 -15.02
N CYS A 516 -28.11 0.34 -15.77
CA CYS A 516 -27.16 -0.74 -16.06
C CYS A 516 -26.70 -0.81 -17.52
N LEU A 517 -25.42 -1.13 -17.72
CA LEU A 517 -24.82 -1.42 -19.02
C LEU A 517 -24.68 -2.94 -19.22
N PHE A 518 -25.03 -3.40 -20.42
CA PHE A 518 -24.83 -4.77 -20.90
C PHE A 518 -24.10 -4.70 -22.26
N ASP A 519 -22.78 -4.91 -22.28
CA ASP A 519 -21.98 -4.94 -23.52
C ASP A 519 -21.38 -6.33 -23.78
N GLY A 520 -21.65 -6.91 -24.96
CA GLY A 520 -20.94 -8.10 -25.43
C GLY A 520 -21.19 -9.40 -24.66
N ASN A 521 -22.27 -9.52 -23.89
CA ASN A 521 -22.59 -10.76 -23.16
C ASN A 521 -23.20 -11.81 -24.12
N TYR A 522 -22.88 -13.09 -23.93
CA TYR A 522 -23.18 -14.15 -24.89
C TYR A 522 -23.75 -15.43 -24.26
N SER A 523 -24.66 -16.09 -24.97
CA SER A 523 -25.20 -17.41 -24.63
C SER A 523 -25.26 -18.29 -25.87
N ASP A 524 -24.58 -19.44 -25.80
CA ASP A 524 -24.53 -20.47 -26.87
C ASP A 524 -25.92 -21.13 -27.10
N GLY A 525 -26.83 -21.03 -26.13
CA GLY A 525 -28.20 -21.53 -26.18
C GLY A 525 -29.27 -20.46 -26.48
N ARG A 526 -29.66 -19.71 -25.44
CA ARG A 526 -30.86 -18.83 -25.44
C ARG A 526 -30.71 -17.69 -24.42
N GLY A 527 -31.11 -16.48 -24.80
CA GLY A 527 -31.10 -15.33 -23.89
C GLY A 527 -29.69 -14.76 -23.69
N GLY A 528 -29.24 -13.88 -24.60
CA GLY A 528 -27.88 -13.33 -24.57
C GLY A 528 -27.56 -12.49 -23.32
N VAL A 529 -28.59 -11.92 -22.68
CA VAL A 529 -28.49 -11.33 -21.33
C VAL A 529 -29.40 -12.07 -20.35
N PHE A 530 -30.69 -12.16 -20.64
CA PHE A 530 -31.70 -12.75 -19.77
C PHE A 530 -32.33 -14.01 -20.38
N TYR A 531 -32.37 -15.07 -19.59
CA TYR A 531 -33.27 -16.21 -19.76
C TYR A 531 -34.30 -16.23 -18.62
N SER A 532 -35.56 -16.53 -18.92
CA SER A 532 -36.64 -16.59 -17.93
C SER A 532 -37.59 -17.79 -18.15
N ASP A 533 -37.70 -18.64 -17.13
CA ASP A 533 -38.54 -19.85 -17.08
C ASP A 533 -39.58 -19.74 -15.94
N PHE A 534 -40.88 -19.71 -16.28
CA PHE A 534 -41.97 -19.41 -15.35
C PHE A 534 -41.81 -18.06 -14.60
N PRO A 535 -41.72 -16.91 -15.32
CA PRO A 535 -41.68 -15.59 -14.69
C PRO A 535 -42.90 -15.31 -13.79
N GLN A 536 -42.66 -14.63 -12.66
CA GLN A 536 -43.68 -14.18 -11.70
C GLN A 536 -43.37 -12.75 -11.26
N ASN A 537 -44.41 -11.95 -11.00
CA ASN A 537 -44.33 -10.52 -10.71
C ASN A 537 -43.78 -9.69 -11.89
N THR A 538 -44.13 -8.40 -11.87
CA THR A 538 -43.68 -7.41 -12.85
C THR A 538 -42.16 -7.21 -12.83
N TRP A 539 -41.50 -7.39 -13.97
CA TRP A 539 -40.08 -7.04 -14.14
C TRP A 539 -39.97 -5.57 -14.59
N ARG A 540 -38.90 -4.89 -14.17
CA ARG A 540 -38.60 -3.52 -14.63
C ARG A 540 -37.13 -3.32 -14.92
N ILE A 541 -36.85 -2.97 -16.17
CA ILE A 541 -35.55 -2.59 -16.69
C ILE A 541 -35.64 -1.09 -17.03
N THR A 542 -34.93 -0.26 -16.27
CA THR A 542 -35.01 1.21 -16.34
C THR A 542 -33.63 1.81 -16.63
N ASN A 543 -33.53 2.81 -17.52
CA ASN A 543 -32.26 3.49 -17.81
C ASN A 543 -31.12 2.49 -18.15
N CYS A 544 -31.34 1.53 -19.04
CA CYS A 544 -30.34 0.49 -19.35
C CYS A 544 -29.88 0.55 -20.81
N THR A 545 -28.58 0.31 -21.05
CA THR A 545 -28.00 0.19 -22.40
C THR A 545 -27.61 -1.25 -22.68
N PHE A 546 -28.09 -1.79 -23.80
CA PHE A 546 -27.78 -3.12 -24.31
C PHE A 546 -27.09 -2.99 -25.68
N THR A 547 -25.86 -3.49 -25.78
CA THR A 547 -24.97 -3.35 -26.93
C THR A 547 -24.21 -4.66 -27.16
N LYS A 548 -24.03 -5.09 -28.42
CA LYS A 548 -23.25 -6.28 -28.82
C LYS A 548 -23.62 -7.60 -28.12
N ASN A 549 -24.74 -7.69 -27.38
CA ASN A 549 -25.12 -8.94 -26.73
C ASN A 549 -25.60 -9.91 -27.80
N GLU A 550 -25.24 -11.19 -27.67
CA GLU A 550 -25.46 -12.20 -28.72
C GLU A 550 -26.14 -13.46 -28.16
N SER A 551 -26.98 -14.12 -28.98
CA SER A 551 -27.47 -15.48 -28.74
C SER A 551 -28.15 -16.03 -30.00
N PRO A 552 -28.21 -17.37 -30.22
CA PRO A 552 -29.02 -17.95 -31.28
C PRO A 552 -30.50 -17.58 -31.21
N LEU A 553 -31.06 -17.39 -30.00
CA LEU A 553 -32.48 -17.11 -29.76
C LEU A 553 -32.65 -16.05 -28.65
N GLY A 554 -33.09 -14.84 -29.02
CA GLY A 554 -33.31 -13.73 -28.08
C GLY A 554 -32.00 -13.15 -27.55
N SER A 555 -31.37 -12.24 -28.31
CA SER A 555 -30.05 -11.69 -27.96
C SER A 555 -30.02 -10.84 -26.69
N ILE A 556 -31.17 -10.34 -26.23
CA ILE A 556 -31.31 -9.70 -24.92
C ILE A 556 -32.18 -10.54 -23.98
N LEU A 557 -33.37 -10.96 -24.41
CA LEU A 557 -34.33 -11.67 -23.56
C LEU A 557 -34.94 -12.89 -24.26
N TYR A 558 -34.91 -14.03 -23.59
CA TYR A 558 -35.73 -15.20 -23.90
C TYR A 558 -36.67 -15.48 -22.71
N SER A 559 -37.96 -15.70 -22.96
CA SER A 559 -38.94 -16.06 -21.92
C SER A 559 -39.91 -17.14 -22.38
N GLU A 560 -40.20 -18.12 -21.51
CA GLU A 560 -41.17 -19.19 -21.73
C GLU A 560 -41.98 -19.55 -20.45
N ASN A 561 -43.05 -20.34 -20.64
CA ASN A 561 -43.80 -21.05 -19.58
C ASN A 561 -44.62 -20.21 -18.57
N SER A 562 -45.03 -18.97 -18.85
CA SER A 562 -45.90 -18.21 -17.93
C SER A 562 -47.28 -18.85 -17.73
N ASN A 563 -47.77 -18.85 -16.49
CA ASN A 563 -49.13 -19.27 -16.11
C ASN A 563 -49.90 -18.18 -15.34
N PHE A 564 -49.28 -17.02 -15.13
CA PHE A 564 -49.84 -15.89 -14.38
C PHE A 564 -50.38 -14.85 -15.36
N LEU A 565 -51.55 -14.30 -15.02
CA LEU A 565 -52.20 -13.19 -15.72
C LEU A 565 -52.02 -11.92 -14.89
N GLU A 566 -51.94 -10.77 -15.55
CA GLU A 566 -51.75 -9.41 -14.98
C GLU A 566 -50.28 -8.98 -14.72
N ASP A 567 -49.27 -9.81 -15.02
CA ASP A 567 -47.85 -9.41 -15.01
C ASP A 567 -47.33 -8.96 -16.40
N GLU A 568 -46.27 -8.14 -16.42
CA GLU A 568 -45.62 -7.59 -17.62
C GLU A 568 -44.13 -7.29 -17.36
N ILE A 569 -43.29 -7.37 -18.41
CA ILE A 569 -41.87 -7.03 -18.39
C ILE A 569 -41.66 -5.66 -19.05
N TYR A 570 -41.26 -4.66 -18.27
CA TYR A 570 -41.08 -3.28 -18.77
C TYR A 570 -39.63 -2.93 -19.09
N PHE A 571 -39.40 -2.33 -20.27
CA PHE A 571 -38.21 -1.59 -20.65
C PHE A 571 -38.54 -0.09 -20.74
N ILE A 572 -37.94 0.73 -19.88
CA ILE A 572 -38.23 2.17 -19.74
C ILE A 572 -36.91 2.94 -19.84
N ASN A 573 -36.87 4.02 -20.63
CA ASN A 573 -35.65 4.83 -20.83
C ASN A 573 -34.44 3.99 -21.29
N CYS A 574 -34.64 2.93 -22.09
CA CYS A 574 -33.58 1.99 -22.46
C CYS A 574 -33.06 2.21 -23.89
N ILE A 575 -31.81 1.81 -24.15
CA ILE A 575 -31.24 1.71 -25.49
C ILE A 575 -30.89 0.25 -25.78
N LEU A 576 -31.42 -0.29 -26.87
CA LEU A 576 -31.17 -1.65 -27.36
C LEU A 576 -30.59 -1.54 -28.78
N TRP A 577 -29.27 -1.46 -28.91
CA TRP A 577 -28.60 -1.16 -30.18
C TRP A 577 -27.47 -2.13 -30.55
N GLY A 578 -27.43 -2.61 -31.80
CA GLY A 578 -26.35 -3.48 -32.28
C GLY A 578 -26.21 -4.81 -31.52
N ASN A 579 -27.32 -5.43 -31.12
CA ASN A 579 -27.35 -6.74 -30.46
C ASN A 579 -27.64 -7.83 -31.51
N ASN A 580 -26.81 -8.86 -31.57
CA ASN A 580 -26.73 -9.78 -32.71
C ASN A 580 -27.49 -11.09 -32.43
N PHE A 581 -28.12 -11.67 -33.45
CA PHE A 581 -28.92 -12.89 -33.33
C PHE A 581 -28.45 -13.95 -34.33
N GLY A 582 -28.63 -15.23 -33.96
CA GLY A 582 -28.30 -16.36 -34.84
C GLY A 582 -29.09 -16.38 -36.16
N SER A 583 -28.68 -17.23 -37.09
CA SER A 583 -29.22 -17.32 -38.46
C SER A 583 -30.71 -17.65 -38.58
N ASP A 584 -31.35 -18.07 -37.47
CA ASP A 584 -32.61 -18.82 -37.51
C ASP A 584 -33.82 -17.96 -37.06
N THR A 585 -33.62 -16.87 -36.30
CA THR A 585 -34.66 -15.87 -35.99
C THR A 585 -34.09 -14.46 -35.84
N ASN A 586 -34.59 -13.49 -36.62
CA ASN A 586 -34.24 -12.06 -36.48
C ASN A 586 -34.94 -11.41 -35.27
N GLN A 587 -34.62 -11.82 -34.04
CA GLN A 587 -35.36 -11.39 -32.84
C GLN A 587 -34.43 -11.09 -31.66
N ILE A 588 -34.45 -9.83 -31.21
CA ILE A 588 -33.68 -9.34 -30.05
C ILE A 588 -34.33 -9.80 -28.73
N ILE A 589 -35.66 -9.98 -28.74
CA ILE A 589 -36.43 -10.61 -27.65
C ILE A 589 -37.24 -11.76 -28.23
N LEU A 590 -37.38 -12.86 -27.49
CA LEU A 590 -38.28 -13.97 -27.84
C LEU A 590 -39.17 -14.32 -26.63
N ASN A 591 -40.47 -14.02 -26.73
CA ASN A 591 -41.44 -14.22 -25.66
C ASN A 591 -42.48 -15.30 -26.04
N LEU A 592 -42.18 -16.56 -25.71
CA LEU A 592 -43.09 -17.70 -25.90
C LEU A 592 -44.06 -17.89 -24.72
N ALA A 593 -44.16 -16.92 -23.82
CA ALA A 593 -44.96 -16.99 -22.61
C ALA A 593 -46.33 -16.31 -22.84
N ASP A 594 -47.33 -17.10 -23.25
CA ASP A 594 -48.66 -16.67 -23.74
C ASP A 594 -49.46 -15.72 -22.82
N SER A 595 -49.05 -15.54 -21.55
CA SER A 595 -49.82 -14.80 -20.53
C SER A 595 -49.10 -13.58 -19.92
N ILE A 596 -47.82 -13.34 -20.23
CA ILE A 596 -47.03 -12.20 -19.72
C ILE A 596 -46.58 -11.29 -20.87
N GLY A 597 -46.83 -9.99 -20.74
CA GLY A 597 -46.45 -8.99 -21.77
C GLY A 597 -44.98 -8.61 -21.74
N VAL A 598 -44.46 -8.10 -22.85
CA VAL A 598 -43.24 -7.27 -22.86
C VAL A 598 -43.60 -5.87 -23.39
N ALA A 599 -43.31 -4.84 -22.60
CA ALA A 599 -43.66 -3.46 -22.90
C ALA A 599 -42.45 -2.53 -22.94
N PHE A 600 -42.46 -1.62 -23.92
CA PHE A 600 -41.45 -0.56 -24.08
C PHE A 600 -42.07 0.82 -23.88
N SER A 601 -41.35 1.74 -23.25
CA SER A 601 -41.68 3.18 -23.30
C SER A 601 -40.41 4.02 -23.26
N ASN A 602 -40.42 5.17 -23.94
CA ASN A 602 -39.31 6.12 -24.00
C ASN A 602 -37.96 5.43 -24.26
N SER A 603 -37.91 4.48 -25.19
CA SER A 603 -36.75 3.60 -25.41
C SER A 603 -36.37 3.54 -26.89
N LEU A 604 -35.08 3.40 -27.19
CA LEU A 604 -34.54 3.30 -28.55
C LEU A 604 -34.18 1.85 -28.86
N ILE A 605 -34.64 1.34 -30.00
CA ILE A 605 -34.53 -0.09 -30.37
C ILE A 605 -34.07 -0.23 -31.83
N ASP A 606 -33.04 -1.05 -32.06
CA ASP A 606 -32.48 -1.41 -33.36
C ASP A 606 -33.32 -2.46 -34.11
N VAL A 607 -34.58 -2.10 -34.37
CA VAL A 607 -35.55 -2.87 -35.15
C VAL A 607 -36.38 -1.94 -36.01
N SER A 608 -36.99 -2.45 -37.09
CA SER A 608 -37.79 -1.64 -38.01
C SER A 608 -39.11 -1.12 -37.43
N ASP A 609 -39.76 -1.91 -36.56
CA ASP A 609 -41.01 -1.56 -35.88
C ASP A 609 -41.25 -2.48 -34.65
N CYS A 610 -42.31 -2.20 -33.89
CA CYS A 610 -42.69 -2.97 -32.72
C CYS A 610 -42.99 -4.47 -32.99
N ALA A 611 -43.53 -4.80 -34.18
CA ALA A 611 -43.88 -6.17 -34.54
C ALA A 611 -42.65 -6.99 -34.95
N SER A 612 -41.53 -6.34 -35.32
CA SER A 612 -40.25 -6.99 -35.56
C SER A 612 -39.44 -7.36 -34.29
N ILE A 613 -39.94 -7.06 -33.08
CA ILE A 613 -39.20 -7.34 -31.83
C ILE A 613 -39.20 -8.83 -31.47
N ALA A 614 -40.36 -9.50 -31.49
CA ALA A 614 -40.54 -10.91 -31.12
C ALA A 614 -41.78 -11.55 -31.74
N SER A 615 -41.92 -12.87 -31.64
CA SER A 615 -43.23 -13.51 -31.49
C SER A 615 -43.64 -13.48 -30.01
N GLY A 616 -44.84 -12.99 -29.70
CA GLY A 616 -45.41 -12.91 -28.36
C GLY A 616 -46.32 -11.69 -28.17
N PRO A 617 -46.96 -11.50 -27.00
CA PRO A 617 -47.64 -10.27 -26.65
C PRO A 617 -46.63 -9.14 -26.36
N ILE A 618 -46.51 -8.18 -27.28
CA ILE A 618 -45.61 -7.02 -27.16
C ILE A 618 -46.37 -5.71 -27.36
N THR A 619 -46.03 -4.71 -26.53
CA THR A 619 -46.59 -3.35 -26.60
C THR A 619 -45.46 -2.31 -26.66
N CYS A 620 -45.44 -1.46 -27.69
CA CYS A 620 -44.56 -0.29 -27.71
C CYS A 620 -45.37 0.98 -27.42
N GLY A 621 -45.10 1.56 -26.25
CA GLY A 621 -45.73 2.75 -25.72
C GLY A 621 -45.12 4.06 -26.25
N PRO A 622 -45.40 5.19 -25.60
CA PRO A 622 -45.00 6.52 -26.07
C PRO A 622 -43.47 6.66 -26.19
N ASN A 623 -43.06 7.50 -27.14
CA ASN A 623 -41.68 7.83 -27.46
C ASN A 623 -40.72 6.64 -27.64
N THR A 624 -41.22 5.50 -28.13
CA THR A 624 -40.36 4.39 -28.58
C THR A 624 -39.77 4.74 -29.95
N LEU A 625 -38.44 4.71 -30.07
CA LEU A 625 -37.68 5.06 -31.27
C LEU A 625 -37.17 3.78 -31.96
N PHE A 626 -37.26 3.72 -33.28
CA PHE A 626 -37.00 2.51 -34.08
C PHE A 626 -35.96 2.77 -35.16
N ASN A 627 -34.89 1.97 -35.19
CA ASN A 627 -33.83 2.00 -36.21
C ASN A 627 -33.27 3.42 -36.45
N VAL A 628 -32.87 4.10 -35.37
CA VAL A 628 -32.17 5.39 -35.41
C VAL A 628 -30.91 5.24 -34.56
N ASP A 629 -29.75 5.60 -35.11
CA ASP A 629 -28.45 5.48 -34.42
C ASP A 629 -28.45 6.28 -33.09
N PRO A 630 -28.15 5.66 -31.94
CA PRO A 630 -28.04 6.35 -30.65
C PRO A 630 -26.81 7.27 -30.56
N MET A 631 -25.87 7.22 -31.51
CA MET A 631 -24.67 8.07 -31.56
C MET A 631 -23.84 8.01 -30.26
N PHE A 632 -23.38 6.81 -29.88
CA PHE A 632 -22.43 6.66 -28.78
C PHE A 632 -21.08 7.32 -29.09
N LEU A 633 -20.35 7.77 -28.07
CA LEU A 633 -19.07 8.48 -28.24
C LEU A 633 -17.93 7.58 -28.76
N ASP A 634 -17.71 6.41 -28.15
CA ASP A 634 -16.72 5.43 -28.64
C ASP A 634 -17.09 3.99 -28.23
N THR A 635 -17.79 3.29 -29.12
CA THR A 635 -18.20 1.88 -28.91
C THR A 635 -17.04 0.89 -28.95
N ALA A 636 -15.85 1.29 -29.42
CA ALA A 636 -14.65 0.46 -29.48
C ALA A 636 -13.79 0.60 -28.21
N GLY A 637 -13.70 1.81 -27.65
CA GLY A 637 -13.12 2.08 -26.33
C GLY A 637 -14.04 1.74 -25.15
N GLY A 638 -15.33 1.47 -25.40
CA GLY A 638 -16.33 1.11 -24.37
C GLY A 638 -17.07 2.31 -23.75
N ASP A 639 -17.01 3.47 -24.40
CA ASP A 639 -17.72 4.68 -23.99
C ASP A 639 -19.10 4.78 -24.66
N PHE A 640 -20.11 4.27 -23.94
CA PHE A 640 -21.52 4.28 -24.36
C PHE A 640 -22.29 5.52 -23.86
N ARG A 641 -21.59 6.61 -23.50
CA ARG A 641 -22.23 7.92 -23.33
C ARG A 641 -22.72 8.43 -24.69
N LEU A 642 -23.77 9.24 -24.67
CA LEU A 642 -24.39 9.78 -25.88
C LEU A 642 -23.65 11.03 -26.39
N HIS A 643 -23.47 11.11 -27.71
CA HIS A 643 -23.13 12.35 -28.39
C HIS A 643 -24.30 13.35 -28.29
N THR A 644 -24.01 14.65 -28.26
CA THR A 644 -25.01 15.73 -28.10
C THR A 644 -26.09 15.77 -29.18
N CYS A 645 -25.82 15.24 -30.38
CA CYS A 645 -26.81 15.07 -31.45
C CYS A 645 -27.73 13.83 -31.29
N SER A 646 -27.51 12.97 -30.30
CA SER A 646 -28.19 11.67 -30.17
C SER A 646 -29.72 11.78 -30.10
N PRO A 647 -30.48 10.96 -30.85
CA PRO A 647 -31.94 10.92 -30.75
C PRO A 647 -32.44 10.40 -29.39
N ALA A 648 -31.59 9.74 -28.61
CA ALA A 648 -31.87 9.26 -27.26
C ALA A 648 -31.63 10.32 -26.16
N ARG A 649 -30.94 11.42 -26.48
CA ARG A 649 -30.66 12.51 -25.55
C ARG A 649 -31.91 13.37 -25.30
N ASP A 650 -32.17 13.73 -24.05
CA ASP A 650 -33.31 14.51 -23.55
C ASP A 650 -34.69 13.92 -23.96
N ALA A 651 -34.78 12.58 -24.03
CA ALA A 651 -35.92 11.86 -24.64
C ALA A 651 -36.60 10.81 -23.72
N GLY A 652 -36.10 10.59 -22.50
CA GLY A 652 -36.67 9.70 -21.51
C GLY A 652 -37.95 10.22 -20.83
N ASP A 653 -38.46 9.47 -19.86
CA ASP A 653 -39.45 9.93 -18.88
C ASP A 653 -38.78 10.17 -17.52
N ASN A 654 -38.99 11.38 -16.96
CA ASN A 654 -38.51 11.74 -15.63
C ASN A 654 -39.35 11.09 -14.52
N SER A 655 -40.62 10.74 -14.76
CA SER A 655 -41.53 10.30 -13.70
C SER A 655 -41.08 8.98 -13.04
N ILE A 656 -40.44 8.10 -13.81
CA ILE A 656 -39.84 6.87 -13.29
C ILE A 656 -38.61 7.15 -12.40
N ILE A 657 -37.82 8.19 -12.71
CA ILE A 657 -36.58 8.58 -12.01
C ILE A 657 -36.89 8.98 -10.56
N ASP A 658 -37.84 9.91 -10.39
CA ASP A 658 -38.34 10.35 -9.08
C ASP A 658 -38.95 9.19 -8.28
N SER A 659 -39.64 8.26 -8.96
CA SER A 659 -40.30 7.13 -8.30
C SER A 659 -39.34 6.05 -7.78
N LEU A 660 -38.14 5.97 -8.36
CA LEU A 660 -37.10 4.99 -8.01
C LEU A 660 -35.94 5.60 -7.20
N GLY A 661 -35.83 6.94 -7.13
CA GLY A 661 -34.75 7.64 -6.42
C GLY A 661 -33.41 7.62 -7.15
N LEU A 662 -33.40 7.50 -8.48
CA LEU A 662 -32.20 7.35 -9.31
C LEU A 662 -31.51 8.71 -9.54
N MET A 663 -30.79 9.20 -8.53
CA MET A 663 -30.18 10.55 -8.54
C MET A 663 -29.03 10.72 -9.54
N THR A 664 -28.34 9.63 -9.91
CA THR A 664 -27.18 9.64 -10.82
C THR A 664 -27.31 8.62 -11.94
N ASP A 665 -26.47 8.74 -12.96
CA ASP A 665 -26.26 7.74 -14.01
C ASP A 665 -25.14 6.74 -13.63
N LEU A 666 -24.83 5.80 -14.52
CA LEU A 666 -23.76 4.81 -14.34
C LEU A 666 -22.34 5.41 -14.27
N ALA A 667 -22.14 6.66 -14.71
CA ALA A 667 -20.89 7.40 -14.55
C ALA A 667 -20.83 8.22 -13.24
N GLY A 668 -21.89 8.21 -12.42
CA GLY A 668 -22.00 9.01 -11.20
C GLY A 668 -22.35 10.50 -11.43
N MET A 669 -22.71 10.87 -12.66
CA MET A 669 -23.19 12.21 -13.02
C MET A 669 -24.68 12.35 -12.66
N PRO A 670 -25.21 13.56 -12.39
CA PRO A 670 -26.63 13.75 -12.09
C PRO A 670 -27.52 13.21 -13.22
N ARG A 671 -28.62 12.51 -12.88
CA ARG A 671 -29.45 11.77 -13.85
C ARG A 671 -30.46 12.62 -14.64
N ILE A 672 -30.48 13.94 -14.42
CA ILE A 672 -31.26 14.90 -15.21
C ILE A 672 -30.40 16.15 -15.35
N ARG A 673 -29.94 16.46 -16.58
CA ARG A 673 -29.05 17.61 -16.84
C ARG A 673 -29.60 18.61 -17.86
N GLY A 674 -30.28 18.16 -18.92
CA GLY A 674 -31.02 19.05 -19.84
C GLY A 674 -32.44 19.37 -19.38
N GLY A 675 -32.93 18.68 -18.33
CA GLY A 675 -34.27 18.84 -17.78
C GLY A 675 -35.22 17.69 -18.16
N VAL A 676 -34.83 16.89 -19.15
CA VAL A 676 -35.32 15.52 -19.38
C VAL A 676 -34.14 14.56 -19.13
N VAL A 677 -34.43 13.32 -18.76
CA VAL A 677 -33.43 12.25 -18.63
C VAL A 677 -33.09 11.63 -20.00
N ASP A 678 -31.83 11.23 -20.21
CA ASP A 678 -31.42 10.50 -21.41
C ASP A 678 -31.94 9.05 -21.40
N MET A 679 -32.09 8.43 -22.58
CA MET A 679 -32.25 6.97 -22.66
C MET A 679 -30.89 6.27 -22.48
N GLY A 680 -30.88 5.05 -21.93
CA GLY A 680 -29.67 4.26 -21.68
C GLY A 680 -29.08 4.45 -20.28
N ALA A 681 -27.95 3.80 -20.00
CA ALA A 681 -27.29 3.78 -18.69
C ALA A 681 -26.59 5.10 -18.29
N TYR A 682 -26.35 5.97 -19.26
CA TYR A 682 -25.55 7.19 -19.10
C TYR A 682 -26.39 8.45 -19.32
N GLU A 683 -25.94 9.57 -18.75
CA GLU A 683 -26.42 10.91 -19.07
C GLU A 683 -25.30 11.65 -19.83
N SER A 684 -25.67 12.36 -20.89
CA SER A 684 -24.74 13.13 -21.72
C SER A 684 -24.07 14.30 -20.95
N PRO A 685 -22.87 14.74 -21.39
CA PRO A 685 -22.30 15.99 -20.92
C PRO A 685 -23.19 17.16 -21.35
N ALA A 686 -23.39 18.12 -20.44
CA ALA A 686 -24.01 19.39 -20.78
C ALA A 686 -23.16 20.14 -21.82
N PHE A 687 -23.81 20.89 -22.72
CA PHE A 687 -23.16 21.71 -23.73
C PHE A 687 -22.12 22.66 -23.12
N SER A 688 -20.91 22.68 -23.69
CA SER A 688 -19.78 23.48 -23.22
C SER A 688 -18.91 23.96 -24.38
N ILE A 689 -18.34 25.17 -24.25
CA ILE A 689 -17.45 25.79 -25.24
C ILE A 689 -16.14 26.29 -24.60
N HIS A 690 -15.03 26.22 -25.34
CA HIS A 690 -13.77 26.84 -24.96
C HIS A 690 -13.09 27.62 -26.11
N THR A 691 -12.00 28.33 -25.79
CA THR A 691 -11.14 29.00 -26.77
C THR A 691 -9.96 28.10 -27.14
N ASP A 692 -9.83 27.71 -28.41
CA ASP A 692 -8.67 26.93 -28.88
C ASP A 692 -7.42 27.82 -28.97
N SER A 693 -7.51 28.96 -29.68
CA SER A 693 -6.36 29.84 -29.86
C SER A 693 -6.73 31.29 -30.19
N ILE A 694 -5.79 32.20 -29.86
CA ILE A 694 -5.97 33.65 -30.00
C ILE A 694 -4.73 34.24 -30.70
N GLU A 695 -4.93 34.84 -31.87
CA GLU A 695 -3.92 35.64 -32.56
C GLU A 695 -4.03 37.11 -32.12
N ALA A 696 -2.99 37.61 -31.45
CA ALA A 696 -2.90 38.99 -30.98
C ALA A 696 -2.85 40.02 -32.12
N VAL A 697 -3.16 41.28 -31.80
CA VAL A 697 -3.17 42.40 -32.75
C VAL A 697 -1.75 42.65 -33.31
N PRO A 698 -1.51 42.54 -34.64
CA PRO A 698 -0.15 42.58 -35.19
C PRO A 698 0.44 44.00 -35.32
N CYS A 699 -0.42 45.03 -35.34
CA CYS A 699 -0.06 46.45 -35.42
C CYS A 699 -1.21 47.28 -34.83
N GLN A 700 -0.88 48.41 -34.20
CA GLN A 700 -1.85 49.39 -33.68
C GLN A 700 -2.92 49.73 -34.74
N GLY A 701 -4.18 49.32 -34.50
CA GLY A 701 -5.33 49.60 -35.38
C GLY A 701 -5.84 48.44 -36.25
N SER A 702 -5.34 47.21 -36.10
CA SER A 702 -5.89 46.01 -36.78
C SER A 702 -6.68 45.09 -35.82
N PRO A 703 -7.68 44.32 -36.30
CA PRO A 703 -8.34 43.29 -35.48
C PRO A 703 -7.44 42.06 -35.31
N GLY A 704 -7.56 41.38 -34.16
CA GLY A 704 -7.00 40.04 -33.94
C GLY A 704 -7.94 38.95 -34.45
N LYS A 705 -7.53 37.68 -34.31
CA LYS A 705 -8.37 36.51 -34.62
C LYS A 705 -8.54 35.67 -33.35
N VAL A 706 -9.75 35.17 -33.14
CA VAL A 706 -10.05 34.18 -32.11
C VAL A 706 -10.59 32.93 -32.79
N TRP A 707 -10.06 31.78 -32.40
CA TRP A 707 -10.55 30.47 -32.79
C TRP A 707 -11.27 29.84 -31.59
N LEU A 708 -12.55 29.52 -31.80
CA LEU A 708 -13.37 28.77 -30.85
C LEU A 708 -13.40 27.30 -31.27
N GLU A 709 -13.44 26.42 -30.29
CA GLU A 709 -13.67 24.99 -30.50
C GLU A 709 -14.82 24.55 -29.59
N LEU A 710 -15.78 23.87 -30.20
CA LEU A 710 -16.99 23.34 -29.56
C LEU A 710 -16.75 21.86 -29.25
N ASP A 711 -16.48 21.55 -27.98
CA ASP A 711 -16.29 20.18 -27.49
C ASP A 711 -17.55 19.31 -27.69
N THR A 712 -18.70 19.97 -27.68
CA THR A 712 -20.04 19.38 -27.66
C THR A 712 -21.06 20.28 -28.37
N GLY A 713 -22.27 19.76 -28.59
CA GLY A 713 -23.39 20.43 -29.26
C GLY A 713 -23.74 19.80 -30.61
N CYS A 714 -24.78 20.32 -31.28
CA CYS A 714 -25.24 19.85 -32.57
C CYS A 714 -25.41 21.02 -33.56
N PRO A 715 -24.83 20.97 -34.78
CA PRO A 715 -24.98 22.06 -35.75
C PRO A 715 -26.41 22.18 -36.29
N PRO A 716 -26.86 23.37 -36.74
CA PRO A 716 -26.09 24.60 -36.86
C PRO A 716 -25.92 25.34 -35.51
N PHE A 717 -24.75 25.96 -35.33
CA PHE A 717 -24.41 26.78 -34.17
C PHE A 717 -24.70 28.26 -34.45
N PHE A 718 -25.38 28.93 -33.52
CA PHE A 718 -25.71 30.34 -33.54
C PHE A 718 -24.86 31.08 -32.49
N ILE A 719 -23.97 31.97 -32.93
CA ILE A 719 -23.16 32.82 -32.03
C ILE A 719 -23.72 34.23 -32.03
N ALA A 720 -24.01 34.79 -30.86
CA ALA A 720 -24.36 36.19 -30.66
C ALA A 720 -23.23 36.95 -29.93
N ASN A 721 -22.83 38.11 -30.46
CA ASN A 721 -21.99 39.09 -29.78
C ASN A 721 -22.72 40.43 -29.76
N GLY A 722 -23.38 40.75 -28.64
CA GLY A 722 -24.24 41.93 -28.53
C GLY A 722 -25.45 41.87 -29.46
N THR A 723 -25.41 42.60 -30.58
CA THR A 723 -26.46 42.61 -31.61
C THR A 723 -26.14 41.74 -32.82
N ASP A 724 -24.90 41.32 -32.99
CA ASP A 724 -24.42 40.68 -34.21
C ASP A 724 -24.48 39.17 -34.05
N THR A 725 -25.07 38.47 -35.04
CA THR A 725 -25.23 37.02 -35.03
C THR A 725 -24.56 36.34 -36.22
N THR A 726 -23.84 35.25 -35.94
CA THR A 726 -23.14 34.40 -36.91
C THR A 726 -23.71 32.98 -36.81
N ILE A 727 -23.81 32.28 -37.95
CA ILE A 727 -24.25 30.88 -38.02
C ILE A 727 -23.09 30.03 -38.58
N SER A 728 -22.83 28.87 -37.98
CA SER A 728 -21.78 27.93 -38.40
C SER A 728 -22.27 26.49 -38.40
N ASP A 729 -21.91 25.73 -39.43
CA ASP A 729 -22.10 24.27 -39.48
C ASP A 729 -20.87 23.48 -38.98
N THR A 730 -19.78 24.16 -38.60
CA THR A 730 -18.53 23.54 -38.11
C THR A 730 -18.29 23.84 -36.63
N SER A 731 -17.77 22.85 -35.90
CA SER A 731 -17.43 22.93 -34.46
C SER A 731 -16.26 23.89 -34.16
N ARG A 732 -15.34 24.07 -35.12
CA ARG A 732 -14.26 25.06 -35.05
C ARG A 732 -14.65 26.32 -35.82
N ILE A 733 -14.55 27.49 -35.19
CA ILE A 733 -15.12 28.76 -35.69
C ILE A 733 -14.14 29.92 -35.50
N GLN A 734 -13.93 30.71 -36.54
CA GLN A 734 -13.04 31.88 -36.53
C GLN A 734 -13.84 33.18 -36.38
N LEU A 735 -13.51 34.01 -35.37
CA LEU A 735 -14.09 35.33 -35.16
C LEU A 735 -13.00 36.44 -35.22
N PRO A 736 -13.17 37.49 -36.06
CA PRO A 736 -12.32 38.67 -36.01
C PRO A 736 -12.77 39.60 -34.88
N LEU A 737 -11.91 39.85 -33.88
CA LEU A 737 -12.25 40.68 -32.72
C LEU A 737 -11.19 41.78 -32.49
N PRO A 738 -11.58 43.03 -32.17
CA PRO A 738 -10.65 44.07 -31.76
C PRO A 738 -10.17 43.86 -30.31
N ALA A 739 -9.08 44.54 -29.94
CA ALA A 739 -8.55 44.57 -28.58
C ALA A 739 -9.62 45.01 -27.54
N GLY A 740 -9.51 44.49 -26.31
CA GLY A 740 -10.53 44.61 -25.27
C GLY A 740 -11.23 43.29 -24.95
N THR A 741 -12.32 43.37 -24.16
CA THR A 741 -13.07 42.20 -23.66
C THR A 741 -14.43 42.07 -24.34
N HIS A 742 -14.78 40.85 -24.76
CA HIS A 742 -16.03 40.49 -25.42
C HIS A 742 -16.76 39.38 -24.62
N THR A 743 -18.09 39.34 -24.70
CA THR A 743 -18.92 38.25 -24.17
C THR A 743 -19.74 37.66 -25.31
N LEU A 744 -19.55 36.37 -25.58
CA LEU A 744 -20.25 35.62 -26.59
C LEU A 744 -21.34 34.75 -25.93
N VAL A 745 -22.50 34.65 -26.58
CA VAL A 745 -23.52 33.63 -26.28
C VAL A 745 -23.56 32.69 -27.47
N ILE A 746 -23.46 31.39 -27.23
CA ILE A 746 -23.51 30.38 -28.29
C ILE A 746 -24.70 29.47 -28.02
N THR A 747 -25.46 29.15 -29.06
CA THR A 747 -26.63 28.27 -29.03
C THR A 747 -26.52 27.22 -30.13
N ASP A 748 -26.89 25.98 -29.87
CA ASP A 748 -26.82 24.88 -30.85
C ASP A 748 -28.15 24.65 -31.61
N GLY A 749 -28.17 23.71 -32.55
CA GLY A 749 -29.33 23.32 -33.35
C GLY A 749 -30.43 22.60 -32.57
N ARG A 750 -30.19 22.24 -31.30
CA ARG A 750 -31.17 21.71 -30.34
C ARG A 750 -31.66 22.77 -29.34
N MET A 751 -31.15 24.01 -29.43
CA MET A 751 -31.41 25.15 -28.54
C MET A 751 -30.70 25.09 -27.18
N ASP A 752 -29.69 24.22 -26.99
CA ASP A 752 -28.77 24.32 -25.84
C ASP A 752 -27.91 25.59 -25.95
N SER A 753 -27.54 26.23 -24.84
CA SER A 753 -26.73 27.47 -24.88
C SER A 753 -25.76 27.67 -23.72
N ASP A 754 -24.59 28.23 -24.03
CA ASP A 754 -23.51 28.56 -23.07
C ASP A 754 -22.91 29.96 -23.40
N THR A 755 -22.12 30.53 -22.48
CA THR A 755 -21.57 31.90 -22.59
C THR A 755 -20.08 31.98 -22.27
N LEU A 756 -19.31 32.66 -23.13
CA LEU A 756 -17.85 32.70 -23.09
C LEU A 756 -17.32 34.15 -23.06
N GLN A 757 -16.39 34.46 -22.17
CA GLN A 757 -15.68 35.76 -22.14
C GLN A 757 -14.25 35.66 -22.66
N ILE A 758 -13.83 36.63 -23.48
CA ILE A 758 -12.54 36.62 -24.18
C ILE A 758 -11.92 38.02 -24.14
N THR A 759 -10.61 38.13 -23.89
CA THR A 759 -9.89 39.42 -23.81
C THR A 759 -8.62 39.44 -24.67
N LEU A 760 -8.42 40.51 -25.44
CA LEU A 760 -7.32 40.71 -26.39
C LEU A 760 -6.40 41.89 -25.97
N PRO A 761 -5.07 41.72 -25.92
CA PRO A 761 -4.10 42.77 -25.51
C PRO A 761 -3.53 43.62 -26.68
N ASP A 762 -2.86 44.73 -26.32
CA ASP A 762 -2.15 45.67 -27.22
C ASP A 762 -0.69 45.27 -27.55
N ALA A 763 -0.07 45.93 -28.55
CA ALA A 763 1.22 45.55 -29.17
C ALA A 763 2.44 46.51 -28.88
N PRO A 764 3.71 46.02 -28.92
CA PRO A 764 4.95 46.74 -28.51
C PRO A 764 5.87 47.35 -29.65
N PRO A 765 6.91 48.17 -29.31
CA PRO A 765 7.81 48.93 -30.25
C PRO A 765 9.24 48.32 -30.55
N LEU A 766 10.17 49.09 -31.18
CA LEU A 766 11.41 48.65 -31.94
C LEU A 766 12.68 49.57 -31.79
N GLU A 767 13.95 49.04 -31.72
CA GLU A 767 15.23 49.78 -31.38
C GLU A 767 16.58 49.31 -32.09
N ALA A 768 17.76 50.02 -32.00
CA ALA A 768 19.08 49.70 -32.70
C ALA A 768 20.44 50.39 -32.22
N THR A 769 21.67 49.98 -32.69
CA THR A 769 23.08 50.42 -32.29
C THR A 769 24.28 50.22 -33.32
N LEU A 770 25.54 50.79 -33.18
CA LEU A 770 26.64 50.92 -34.25
C LEU A 770 28.20 50.83 -33.88
N SER A 771 29.17 50.67 -34.85
CA SER A 771 30.70 50.64 -34.68
C SER A 771 31.66 50.68 -35.97
N SER A 772 33.04 50.88 -35.92
CA SER A 772 34.01 51.00 -37.10
C SER A 772 35.54 50.59 -36.96
N THR A 773 36.40 50.66 -38.04
CA THR A 773 37.88 50.29 -38.10
C THR A 773 38.83 50.97 -39.16
N ASP A 774 40.18 50.72 -39.09
CA ASP A 774 41.32 51.50 -39.69
C ASP A 774 42.26 50.82 -40.75
N VAL A 775 43.04 51.60 -41.54
CA VAL A 775 43.98 51.18 -42.64
C VAL A 775 45.35 50.68 -42.11
N LEU A 776 46.18 49.91 -42.86
CA LEU A 776 47.55 49.55 -42.44
C LEU A 776 48.67 49.49 -43.52
N CYS A 777 48.61 50.30 -44.59
CA CYS A 777 49.73 50.63 -45.51
C CYS A 777 49.29 51.80 -46.42
N PRO A 778 50.14 52.35 -47.32
CA PRO A 778 49.68 53.23 -48.40
C PRO A 778 48.77 52.51 -49.42
N GLY A 779 47.55 52.10 -49.03
CA GLY A 779 46.55 51.53 -49.94
C GLY A 779 45.44 50.58 -49.41
N SER A 780 45.06 50.53 -48.12
CA SER A 780 44.17 49.47 -47.58
C SER A 780 42.98 49.93 -46.69
N GLY A 781 41.81 50.29 -47.24
CA GLY A 781 40.66 50.92 -46.54
C GLY A 781 39.98 50.15 -45.36
N GLY A 782 39.06 50.82 -44.64
CA GLY A 782 38.40 50.35 -43.39
C GLY A 782 36.87 50.08 -43.47
N THR A 783 36.16 50.01 -42.32
CA THR A 783 34.78 49.45 -42.20
C THR A 783 33.85 50.10 -41.15
N ALA A 784 32.53 49.86 -41.22
CA ALA A 784 31.47 50.31 -40.28
C ALA A 784 30.26 49.32 -40.17
N THR A 785 29.56 49.21 -39.02
CA THR A 785 28.52 48.17 -38.75
C THR A 785 27.34 48.63 -37.87
N ILE A 786 26.10 48.13 -38.10
CA ILE A 786 24.85 48.31 -37.30
C ILE A 786 24.29 46.98 -36.72
N SER A 787 23.55 47.04 -35.61
CA SER A 787 22.77 45.93 -35.01
C SER A 787 21.38 46.41 -34.49
N ALA A 788 20.35 45.56 -34.56
CA ALA A 788 18.95 45.86 -34.21
C ALA A 788 18.45 45.05 -33.00
N LEU A 789 17.46 45.59 -32.26
CA LEU A 789 16.89 45.01 -31.03
C LEU A 789 15.36 45.14 -31.01
N GLY A 790 14.67 44.01 -30.80
CA GLY A 790 13.21 43.93 -30.69
C GLY A 790 12.51 43.45 -31.97
N ASN A 791 11.52 42.56 -31.81
CA ASN A 791 10.78 41.86 -32.87
C ASN A 791 11.62 40.95 -33.79
N THR A 792 10.95 40.02 -34.48
CA THR A 792 11.61 39.00 -35.31
C THR A 792 11.80 39.48 -36.75
N GLY A 793 13.06 39.57 -37.19
CA GLY A 793 13.41 39.86 -38.58
C GLY A 793 12.90 38.80 -39.59
N PRO A 794 13.12 39.01 -40.91
CA PRO A 794 14.20 39.81 -41.49
C PRO A 794 14.02 41.33 -41.37
N TYR A 795 15.15 42.03 -41.36
CA TYR A 795 15.22 43.49 -41.49
C TYR A 795 15.83 43.88 -42.84
N THR A 796 15.57 45.11 -43.29
CA THR A 796 16.30 45.74 -44.40
C THR A 796 17.02 47.00 -43.94
N TYR A 797 18.16 47.30 -44.55
CA TYR A 797 19.06 48.39 -44.19
C TYR A 797 19.33 49.28 -45.42
N LEU A 798 19.56 50.58 -45.21
CA LEU A 798 20.01 51.51 -46.26
C LEU A 798 20.98 52.55 -45.68
N TRP A 799 22.26 52.44 -46.02
CA TRP A 799 23.31 53.37 -45.64
C TRP A 799 23.44 54.55 -46.61
N SER A 800 23.87 55.69 -46.09
CA SER A 800 24.28 56.90 -46.83
C SER A 800 25.46 56.69 -47.81
N SER A 801 26.24 55.62 -47.62
CA SER A 801 27.24 55.14 -48.59
C SER A 801 26.62 54.45 -49.82
N GLY A 802 25.33 54.11 -49.76
CA GLY A 802 24.63 53.27 -50.73
C GLY A 802 24.65 51.77 -50.39
N ASP A 803 25.28 51.36 -49.28
CA ASP A 803 25.27 49.97 -48.81
C ASP A 803 23.87 49.59 -48.26
N THR A 804 23.48 48.32 -48.36
CA THR A 804 22.19 47.79 -47.86
C THR A 804 22.36 46.57 -46.95
N SER A 805 23.59 46.30 -46.51
CA SER A 805 23.93 45.26 -45.54
C SER A 805 24.02 45.81 -44.11
N ALA A 806 24.29 44.94 -43.13
CA ALA A 806 24.58 45.39 -41.76
C ALA A 806 25.99 45.99 -41.58
N THR A 807 26.91 45.84 -42.55
CA THR A 807 28.32 46.25 -42.43
C THR A 807 28.86 46.83 -43.74
N ALA A 808 29.08 48.14 -43.78
CA ALA A 808 29.75 48.83 -44.88
C ALA A 808 31.28 48.66 -44.81
N THR A 809 31.93 48.47 -45.96
CA THR A 809 33.38 48.21 -46.05
C THR A 809 34.06 48.96 -47.19
N GLY A 810 35.40 49.03 -47.18
CA GLY A 810 36.18 49.77 -48.18
C GLY A 810 36.17 51.29 -47.97
N LEU A 811 35.84 51.74 -46.76
CA LEU A 811 35.67 53.14 -46.42
C LEU A 811 37.04 53.86 -46.33
N ALA A 812 37.06 55.09 -46.83
CA ALA A 812 38.10 56.06 -46.50
C ALA A 812 37.69 56.84 -45.23
N ALA A 813 38.60 57.62 -44.64
CA ALA A 813 38.27 58.47 -43.50
C ALA A 813 37.12 59.43 -43.85
N GLY A 814 35.99 59.27 -43.14
CA GLY A 814 34.73 59.97 -43.30
C GLY A 814 33.62 59.33 -42.45
N VAL A 815 32.47 60.02 -42.35
CA VAL A 815 31.32 59.65 -41.49
C VAL A 815 30.09 59.23 -42.33
N TYR A 816 29.38 58.17 -41.92
CA TYR A 816 28.29 57.54 -42.68
C TYR A 816 27.09 57.13 -41.82
N SER A 817 25.84 57.45 -42.20
CA SER A 817 24.57 57.03 -41.54
C SER A 817 23.78 55.89 -42.23
N VAL A 818 22.73 55.34 -41.59
CA VAL A 818 21.86 54.22 -42.07
C VAL A 818 20.42 54.25 -41.55
N THR A 819 19.45 53.74 -42.33
CA THR A 819 18.02 53.49 -41.96
C THR A 819 17.69 51.98 -41.91
N LEU A 820 16.74 51.58 -41.04
CA LEU A 820 16.28 50.21 -40.75
C LEU A 820 14.77 50.05 -41.05
N THR A 821 14.32 48.87 -41.53
CA THR A 821 12.89 48.47 -41.63
C THR A 821 12.69 46.99 -41.24
N ASP A 822 11.60 46.63 -40.54
CA ASP A 822 11.27 45.23 -40.15
C ASP A 822 10.36 44.46 -41.15
N ALA A 823 10.05 43.20 -40.82
CA ALA A 823 9.26 42.29 -41.67
C ALA A 823 7.75 42.56 -41.68
N GLN A 824 7.24 43.46 -40.83
CA GLN A 824 5.83 43.83 -40.72
C GLN A 824 5.56 45.27 -41.21
N GLY A 825 6.58 46.15 -41.22
CA GLY A 825 6.57 47.47 -41.86
C GLY A 825 7.09 48.66 -41.03
N CYS A 826 7.73 48.46 -39.87
CA CYS A 826 8.17 49.54 -38.94
C CYS A 826 9.63 50.01 -39.19
N THR A 827 10.06 51.24 -38.80
CA THR A 827 11.31 51.91 -39.30
C THR A 827 12.16 52.78 -38.30
N LEU A 828 13.50 52.96 -38.49
CA LEU A 828 14.51 53.65 -37.57
C LEU A 828 15.90 54.09 -38.24
N THR A 829 16.89 54.88 -37.64
CA THR A 829 18.18 55.45 -38.31
C THR A 829 19.46 55.99 -37.45
N ASP A 830 20.84 55.80 -37.75
CA ASP A 830 22.16 56.48 -37.19
C ASP A 830 23.66 56.21 -37.86
N SER A 831 24.94 56.55 -37.37
CA SER A 831 26.36 56.70 -38.09
C SER A 831 27.91 56.50 -37.51
N VAL A 832 29.11 56.41 -38.27
CA VAL A 832 30.66 56.20 -37.83
C VAL A 832 32.02 56.30 -38.83
N GLU A 833 33.42 56.08 -38.51
CA GLU A 833 34.83 56.46 -39.22
C GLU A 833 36.32 55.60 -39.12
N ILE A 834 37.63 55.97 -39.63
CA ILE A 834 38.93 55.14 -40.18
C ILE A 834 40.60 55.54 -40.06
N GLY A 835 41.77 54.76 -40.42
CA GLY A 835 43.38 54.81 -40.09
C GLY A 835 44.81 54.55 -41.00
N SER A 836 45.97 53.70 -40.76
CA SER A 836 47.49 53.53 -41.41
C SER A 836 48.80 52.47 -41.03
N SER A 837 49.73 51.85 -41.96
CA SER A 837 51.24 51.22 -42.03
C SER A 837 51.95 49.66 -42.03
N GLY A 838 53.12 49.20 -42.76
CA GLY A 838 53.83 47.74 -42.93
C GLY A 838 55.39 47.33 -43.45
N HIS A 839 55.93 46.02 -43.76
CA HIS A 839 57.45 45.46 -44.00
C HIS A 839 57.99 44.13 -44.94
N LEU A 840 59.23 43.40 -44.82
CA LEU A 840 60.18 42.53 -45.80
C LEU A 840 61.00 41.07 -45.45
N THR A 841 61.93 40.34 -46.28
CA THR A 841 62.59 38.85 -46.26
C THR A 841 64.03 38.31 -46.96
N LEU A 842 64.59 36.98 -46.89
CA LEU A 842 65.93 36.24 -47.38
C LEU A 842 66.03 34.63 -47.78
N GLY A 843 67.21 33.91 -48.11
CA GLY A 843 67.38 32.36 -48.39
C GLY A 843 68.78 31.50 -48.57
N ILE A 844 68.80 30.10 -48.57
CA ILE A 844 69.99 29.10 -48.40
C ILE A 844 69.94 27.63 -49.04
N SER A 845 71.05 26.82 -49.10
CA SER A 845 71.18 25.32 -49.33
C SER A 845 72.28 24.53 -48.51
N ILE A 846 72.14 23.20 -48.21
CA ILE A 846 73.05 22.33 -47.37
C ILE A 846 73.15 20.79 -47.73
N GLN A 847 74.08 20.03 -47.13
CA GLN A 847 74.12 18.52 -47.09
C GLN A 847 74.31 17.95 -45.65
N PRO A 848 73.58 16.89 -45.22
CA PRO A 848 73.51 16.40 -43.83
C PRO A 848 74.42 15.20 -43.49
N ILE A 849 74.47 14.86 -42.19
CA ILE A 849 75.36 13.87 -41.56
C ILE A 849 74.75 12.45 -41.51
N SER A 850 75.56 11.39 -41.45
CA SER A 850 75.11 10.00 -41.69
C SER A 850 74.59 9.20 -40.47
N CYS A 851 75.20 9.32 -39.30
CA CYS A 851 74.73 8.89 -37.97
C CYS A 851 75.06 9.99 -36.93
N HIS A 852 74.42 10.00 -35.75
CA HIS A 852 74.50 11.13 -34.79
C HIS A 852 75.92 11.69 -34.58
N ASP A 853 76.89 10.81 -34.29
CA ASP A 853 78.28 11.19 -33.96
C ASP A 853 79.29 11.08 -35.14
N SER A 854 78.84 11.17 -36.40
CA SER A 854 79.70 10.83 -37.58
C SER A 854 80.41 12.00 -38.30
N GLY A 855 79.82 13.20 -38.39
CA GLY A 855 80.53 14.46 -38.69
C GLY A 855 80.88 14.82 -40.14
N ASP A 856 79.98 14.61 -41.12
CA ASP A 856 80.26 14.62 -42.57
C ASP A 856 79.47 15.62 -43.50
N GLY A 857 79.18 16.90 -43.11
CA GLY A 857 78.29 17.83 -43.88
C GLY A 857 78.84 19.16 -44.51
N VAL A 858 77.98 19.93 -45.22
CA VAL A 858 78.29 21.06 -46.21
C VAL A 858 77.19 22.17 -46.30
N ALA A 859 77.47 23.46 -46.69
CA ALA A 859 76.46 24.58 -46.80
C ALA A 859 76.78 25.83 -47.73
N ALA A 860 75.77 26.57 -48.28
CA ALA A 860 75.89 27.80 -49.13
C ALA A 860 74.62 28.76 -49.25
N ILE A 861 74.74 30.06 -49.63
CA ILE A 861 73.75 31.18 -49.36
C ILE A 861 73.30 32.07 -50.57
N SER A 862 72.09 32.69 -50.56
CA SER A 862 71.60 33.67 -51.59
C SER A 862 70.46 34.68 -51.16
N PRO A 863 70.50 36.00 -51.50
CA PRO A 863 69.44 37.00 -51.15
C PRO A 863 68.26 37.17 -52.13
N GLN A 864 67.15 37.80 -51.71
CA GLN A 864 65.92 38.14 -52.48
C GLN A 864 65.26 39.47 -52.02
N ASP A 865 64.30 40.01 -52.79
CA ASP A 865 63.35 41.15 -52.57
C ASP A 865 63.85 42.49 -51.99
N GLY A 866 65.10 42.59 -51.53
CA GLY A 866 65.77 43.84 -51.22
C GLY A 866 66.39 44.53 -52.44
N THR A 867 66.81 45.77 -52.23
CA THR A 867 67.58 46.57 -53.19
C THR A 867 69.06 46.31 -52.97
N GLY A 868 69.75 45.65 -53.90
CA GLY A 868 71.21 45.47 -53.83
C GLY A 868 72.00 46.80 -53.95
N PRO A 869 73.30 46.84 -53.59
CA PRO A 869 74.19 45.71 -53.32
C PRO A 869 74.09 45.15 -51.90
N TYR A 870 74.58 43.92 -51.74
CA TYR A 870 74.52 43.14 -50.50
C TYR A 870 75.91 42.93 -49.87
N THR A 871 75.95 42.70 -48.55
CA THR A 871 77.16 42.37 -47.79
C THR A 871 76.90 41.21 -46.84
N TRP A 872 77.83 40.25 -46.74
CA TRP A 872 77.71 39.05 -45.90
C TRP A 872 78.72 39.06 -44.75
N LEU A 873 78.29 38.71 -43.55
CA LEU A 873 79.15 38.51 -42.38
C LEU A 873 78.67 37.27 -41.60
N TRP A 874 79.55 36.27 -41.45
CA TRP A 874 79.21 35.02 -40.76
C TRP A 874 79.54 35.03 -39.27
N ASN A 875 78.81 34.22 -38.50
CA ASN A 875 79.01 34.07 -37.06
C ASN A 875 80.40 33.54 -36.63
N ASP A 876 81.14 32.86 -37.51
CA ASP A 876 82.54 32.47 -37.28
C ASP A 876 83.58 33.43 -37.90
N GLY A 877 83.14 34.63 -38.31
CA GLY A 877 84.00 35.71 -38.79
C GLY A 877 84.43 35.60 -40.26
N ARG A 878 83.85 34.66 -41.03
CA ARG A 878 84.06 34.56 -42.49
C ARG A 878 83.12 35.48 -43.28
N THR A 879 83.43 35.63 -44.57
CA THR A 879 82.66 36.45 -45.53
C THR A 879 82.45 35.72 -46.87
N ASP A 880 82.76 34.42 -46.92
CA ASP A 880 82.64 33.55 -48.10
C ASP A 880 81.18 33.07 -48.29
N SER A 881 80.83 32.44 -49.41
CA SER A 881 79.46 31.96 -49.68
C SER A 881 79.25 30.44 -49.63
N LEU A 882 80.27 29.65 -49.24
CA LEU A 882 80.28 28.18 -49.27
C LEU A 882 81.16 27.57 -48.14
N ARG A 883 80.78 26.41 -47.58
CA ARG A 883 81.45 25.71 -46.47
C ARG A 883 81.40 24.17 -46.58
N THR A 884 82.44 23.46 -46.15
CA THR A 884 82.54 21.98 -46.10
C THR A 884 83.09 21.47 -44.75
N ASP A 885 83.08 20.14 -44.57
CA ASP A 885 83.70 19.41 -43.44
C ASP A 885 83.14 19.83 -42.07
N LEU A 886 81.81 19.95 -42.01
CA LEU A 886 81.07 20.49 -40.89
C LEU A 886 80.42 19.38 -40.05
N ALA A 887 80.64 19.45 -38.73
CA ALA A 887 79.86 18.71 -37.74
C ALA A 887 78.48 19.38 -37.51
N GLY A 888 77.55 18.66 -36.87
CA GLY A 888 76.21 19.17 -36.60
C GLY A 888 76.24 20.42 -35.70
N GLY A 889 75.57 21.49 -36.10
CA GLY A 889 75.73 22.80 -35.45
C GLY A 889 75.07 23.96 -36.19
N GLN A 890 75.03 25.13 -35.54
CA GLN A 890 74.37 26.34 -36.04
C GLN A 890 75.36 27.36 -36.62
N TYR A 891 74.99 27.93 -37.76
CA TYR A 891 75.73 28.97 -38.49
C TYR A 891 74.77 30.12 -38.84
N SER A 892 75.24 31.35 -38.91
CA SER A 892 74.42 32.49 -39.39
C SER A 892 75.19 33.48 -40.23
N VAL A 893 74.47 34.24 -41.05
CA VAL A 893 74.98 35.28 -41.94
C VAL A 893 73.96 36.42 -42.11
N THR A 894 74.32 37.63 -41.72
CA THR A 894 73.50 38.85 -41.90
C THR A 894 73.66 39.41 -43.32
N VAL A 895 72.58 39.96 -43.91
CA VAL A 895 72.61 40.63 -45.23
C VAL A 895 71.74 41.90 -45.25
N THR A 896 72.34 43.03 -45.65
CA THR A 896 71.69 44.36 -45.68
C THR A 896 71.37 44.81 -47.10
N ASP A 897 70.23 45.50 -47.27
CA ASP A 897 69.78 46.17 -48.50
C ASP A 897 70.13 47.68 -48.53
N ALA A 898 70.03 48.29 -49.72
CA ALA A 898 70.39 49.68 -49.99
C ALA A 898 69.29 50.72 -49.67
N LEU A 899 68.07 50.31 -49.30
CA LEU A 899 67.04 51.18 -48.74
C LEU A 899 67.10 51.26 -47.21
N GLY A 900 68.03 50.52 -46.58
CA GLY A 900 68.21 50.47 -45.13
C GLY A 900 67.40 49.36 -44.46
N CYS A 901 66.75 48.51 -45.25
CA CYS A 901 66.11 47.30 -44.76
C CYS A 901 67.18 46.20 -44.59
N THR A 902 67.07 45.41 -43.53
CA THR A 902 68.05 44.38 -43.16
C THR A 902 67.34 43.05 -42.93
N ASP A 903 67.99 41.94 -43.28
CA ASP A 903 67.55 40.62 -42.85
C ASP A 903 68.76 39.72 -42.51
N GLU A 904 68.54 38.66 -41.75
CA GLU A 904 69.58 37.72 -41.34
C GLU A 904 69.15 36.27 -41.53
N LEU A 905 70.05 35.46 -42.07
CA LEU A 905 69.81 34.05 -42.30
C LEU A 905 70.68 33.19 -41.38
N SER A 906 70.04 32.53 -40.42
CA SER A 906 70.66 31.47 -39.62
C SER A 906 70.14 30.10 -40.02
N PHE A 907 70.98 29.08 -39.88
CA PHE A 907 70.64 27.70 -40.21
C PHE A 907 71.38 26.70 -39.31
N PHE A 908 70.84 25.49 -39.26
CA PHE A 908 71.42 24.37 -38.56
C PHE A 908 71.80 23.28 -39.56
N LEU A 909 72.96 22.67 -39.38
CA LEU A 909 73.39 21.50 -40.11
C LEU A 909 73.01 20.25 -39.31
N PRO A 910 72.09 19.39 -39.79
CA PRO A 910 71.56 18.31 -38.98
C PRO A 910 72.45 17.06 -39.01
N ALA A 911 72.69 16.50 -37.82
CA ALA A 911 72.91 15.08 -37.63
C ALA A 911 71.56 14.40 -37.31
N PRO A 912 71.35 13.13 -37.68
CA PRO A 912 70.16 12.40 -37.31
C PRO A 912 70.13 12.21 -35.78
N ASP A 913 68.95 12.34 -35.18
CA ASP A 913 68.80 12.11 -33.74
C ASP A 913 69.13 10.64 -33.39
N SER A 914 69.64 10.40 -32.19
CA SER A 914 69.82 9.04 -31.66
C SER A 914 68.51 8.26 -31.69
N LEU A 915 68.55 6.99 -32.09
CA LEU A 915 67.37 6.12 -32.02
C LEU A 915 66.96 5.95 -30.56
N VAL A 916 65.74 6.36 -30.23
CA VAL A 916 65.12 6.18 -28.91
C VAL A 916 63.83 5.38 -29.09
N ALA A 917 63.75 4.25 -28.40
CA ALA A 917 62.55 3.44 -28.27
C ALA A 917 61.76 3.85 -27.01
N SER A 918 60.44 3.91 -27.13
CA SER A 918 59.55 4.00 -25.96
C SER A 918 58.31 3.15 -26.17
N ALA A 919 57.66 2.75 -25.08
CA ALA A 919 56.45 1.95 -25.13
C ALA A 919 55.39 2.56 -24.20
N THR A 920 54.15 2.64 -24.68
CA THR A 920 52.97 3.05 -23.91
C THR A 920 51.99 1.90 -23.85
N ALA A 921 51.17 1.86 -22.80
CA ALA A 921 50.15 0.83 -22.61
C ALA A 921 48.81 1.46 -22.23
N THR A 922 47.75 0.75 -22.62
CA THR A 922 46.39 0.96 -22.12
C THR A 922 46.05 -0.23 -21.24
N GLY A 923 45.64 0.04 -20.00
CA GLY A 923 45.20 -0.99 -19.06
C GLY A 923 43.96 -1.74 -19.52
N THR A 924 43.55 -2.76 -18.76
CA THR A 924 42.33 -3.51 -19.04
C THR A 924 41.09 -2.64 -18.83
N SER A 925 40.00 -2.94 -19.54
CA SER A 925 38.74 -2.18 -19.46
C SER A 925 37.93 -2.51 -18.21
N CYS A 926 37.87 -3.80 -17.83
CA CYS A 926 37.33 -4.25 -16.55
C CYS A 926 38.40 -5.00 -15.73
N ALA A 927 38.26 -5.01 -14.41
CA ALA A 927 39.14 -5.77 -13.52
C ALA A 927 39.10 -7.27 -13.89
N GLY A 928 40.28 -7.89 -14.07
CA GLY A 928 40.40 -9.30 -14.46
C GLY A 928 40.07 -9.64 -15.92
N SER A 929 39.76 -8.66 -16.77
CA SER A 929 39.61 -8.86 -18.23
C SER A 929 40.94 -8.77 -18.97
N ASN A 930 41.08 -9.44 -20.12
CA ASN A 930 42.29 -9.42 -20.95
C ASN A 930 42.15 -8.46 -22.13
N THR A 931 41.72 -7.22 -21.89
CA THR A 931 41.44 -6.21 -22.95
C THR A 931 42.53 -5.14 -23.09
N GLY A 932 43.63 -5.25 -22.33
CA GLY A 932 44.73 -4.29 -22.40
C GLY A 932 45.48 -4.31 -23.73
N SER A 933 46.31 -3.28 -23.95
CA SER A 933 47.15 -3.16 -25.15
C SER A 933 48.46 -2.41 -24.86
N ALA A 934 49.46 -2.59 -25.71
CA ALA A 934 50.71 -1.85 -25.67
C ALA A 934 51.18 -1.47 -27.08
N THR A 935 51.75 -0.28 -27.22
CA THR A 935 52.24 0.27 -28.49
C THR A 935 53.66 0.80 -28.31
N ALA A 936 54.55 0.40 -29.23
CA ALA A 936 55.90 0.91 -29.33
C ALA A 936 55.90 2.17 -30.20
N THR A 937 56.74 3.14 -29.84
CA THR A 937 57.09 4.27 -30.70
C THR A 937 58.60 4.40 -30.74
N ALA A 938 59.12 4.91 -31.85
CA ALA A 938 60.54 5.17 -32.02
C ALA A 938 60.77 6.51 -32.71
N THR A 939 61.73 7.26 -32.19
CA THR A 939 62.18 8.56 -32.67
C THR A 939 63.69 8.53 -32.93
N GLY A 940 64.18 9.43 -33.77
CA GLY A 940 65.55 9.35 -34.27
C GLY A 940 65.85 8.12 -35.13
N GLY A 941 67.13 7.90 -35.43
CA GLY A 941 67.57 6.91 -36.40
C GLY A 941 67.03 7.14 -37.82
N THR A 942 67.26 6.17 -38.70
CA THR A 942 66.81 6.18 -40.09
C THR A 942 65.67 5.17 -40.32
N LYS A 943 64.50 5.67 -40.69
CA LYS A 943 63.31 4.85 -41.00
C LYS A 943 63.52 3.97 -42.25
N PRO A 944 62.82 2.83 -42.39
CA PRO A 944 61.82 2.26 -41.46
C PRO A 944 62.44 1.61 -40.21
N TYR A 945 61.59 1.34 -39.22
CA TYR A 945 61.93 0.59 -38.02
C TYR A 945 61.32 -0.82 -38.05
N SER A 946 61.93 -1.77 -37.32
CA SER A 946 61.36 -3.08 -37.00
C SER A 946 61.22 -3.24 -35.48
N TYR A 947 60.22 -4.03 -35.06
CA TYR A 947 59.86 -4.24 -33.65
C TYR A 947 59.93 -5.73 -33.29
N PHE A 948 60.28 -6.04 -32.04
CA PHE A 948 60.15 -7.40 -31.49
C PHE A 948 59.81 -7.35 -29.99
N TRP A 949 58.64 -7.89 -29.62
CA TRP A 949 58.10 -7.87 -28.26
C TRP A 949 58.39 -9.15 -27.46
N SER A 950 58.33 -9.06 -26.13
CA SER A 950 58.44 -10.20 -25.20
C SER A 950 57.37 -11.29 -25.40
N ASN A 951 56.20 -10.95 -25.95
CA ASN A 951 55.17 -11.92 -26.37
C ASN A 951 55.43 -12.53 -27.77
N SER A 952 56.62 -12.34 -28.34
CA SER A 952 57.04 -12.74 -29.70
C SER A 952 56.30 -12.07 -30.86
N SER A 953 55.55 -10.99 -30.61
CA SER A 953 54.98 -10.15 -31.69
C SER A 953 56.04 -9.29 -32.37
N SER A 954 55.92 -9.10 -33.69
CA SER A 954 56.70 -8.13 -34.47
C SER A 954 55.90 -6.89 -34.91
N PHE A 955 54.64 -6.77 -34.47
CA PHE A 955 53.80 -5.60 -34.73
C PHE A 955 54.16 -4.43 -33.81
N GLN A 956 53.97 -3.20 -34.28
CA GLN A 956 54.18 -2.00 -33.48
C GLN A 956 53.21 -1.91 -32.27
N THR A 957 52.00 -2.43 -32.42
CA THR A 957 50.96 -2.52 -31.38
C THR A 957 50.58 -3.97 -31.13
N ILE A 958 50.34 -4.30 -29.87
CA ILE A 958 49.82 -5.60 -29.38
C ILE A 958 48.59 -5.36 -28.50
N SER A 959 47.59 -6.23 -28.60
CA SER A 959 46.29 -6.09 -27.93
C SER A 959 45.82 -7.43 -27.32
N ASN A 960 44.68 -7.39 -26.61
CA ASN A 960 44.13 -8.50 -25.83
C ASN A 960 45.09 -8.99 -24.73
N LEU A 961 45.75 -8.04 -24.06
CA LEU A 961 46.76 -8.30 -23.04
C LEU A 961 46.11 -8.43 -21.65
N ALA A 962 46.66 -9.34 -20.86
CA ALA A 962 46.46 -9.40 -19.42
C ALA A 962 47.37 -8.35 -18.72
N PRO A 963 47.09 -7.95 -17.47
CA PRO A 963 47.98 -7.08 -16.71
C PRO A 963 49.37 -7.69 -16.53
N GLY A 964 50.44 -6.92 -16.79
CA GLY A 964 51.79 -7.45 -16.83
C GLY A 964 52.83 -6.59 -17.56
N TRP A 965 54.11 -6.95 -17.42
CA TRP A 965 55.22 -6.29 -18.10
C TRP A 965 55.45 -6.83 -19.51
N TYR A 966 55.52 -5.92 -20.49
CA TYR A 966 55.87 -6.20 -21.87
C TYR A 966 57.09 -5.36 -22.27
N SER A 967 58.07 -5.97 -22.94
CA SER A 967 59.27 -5.28 -23.45
C SER A 967 59.37 -5.39 -24.96
N VAL A 968 60.03 -4.41 -25.60
CA VAL A 968 60.20 -4.32 -27.05
C VAL A 968 61.63 -3.90 -27.40
N THR A 969 62.22 -4.57 -28.38
CA THR A 969 63.43 -4.10 -29.08
C THR A 969 63.01 -3.43 -30.38
N VAL A 970 63.62 -2.28 -30.69
CA VAL A 970 63.45 -1.56 -31.96
C VAL A 970 64.78 -1.52 -32.71
N THR A 971 64.74 -1.58 -34.04
CA THR A 971 65.93 -1.47 -34.91
C THR A 971 65.62 -0.61 -36.13
N ASP A 972 66.57 0.23 -36.56
CA ASP A 972 66.45 1.10 -37.73
C ASP A 972 67.08 0.50 -39.01
N ILE A 973 66.91 1.15 -40.17
CA ILE A 973 67.41 0.63 -41.46
C ILE A 973 68.95 0.75 -41.63
N LYS A 974 69.65 1.40 -40.70
CA LYS A 974 71.12 1.52 -40.66
C LYS A 974 71.75 0.55 -39.67
N GLY A 975 70.95 -0.12 -38.84
CA GLY A 975 71.39 -1.09 -37.83
C GLY A 975 71.52 -0.53 -36.42
N CYS A 976 71.05 0.70 -36.16
CA CYS A 976 70.94 1.24 -34.81
C CYS A 976 69.83 0.50 -34.06
N GLN A 977 70.00 0.26 -32.74
CA GLN A 977 69.03 -0.47 -31.91
C GLN A 977 68.82 0.23 -30.57
N ASP A 978 67.60 0.13 -30.02
CA ASP A 978 67.25 0.53 -28.66
C ASP A 978 66.11 -0.35 -28.10
N THR A 979 65.86 -0.32 -26.79
CA THR A 979 64.91 -1.20 -26.09
C THR A 979 64.06 -0.45 -25.07
N ALA A 980 62.75 -0.75 -25.02
CA ALA A 980 61.81 -0.19 -24.05
C ALA A 980 61.01 -1.28 -23.33
N SER A 981 60.39 -0.93 -22.21
CA SER A 981 59.39 -1.77 -21.53
C SER A 981 58.25 -0.94 -20.94
N VAL A 982 57.09 -1.57 -20.78
CA VAL A 982 55.88 -0.96 -20.25
C VAL A 982 55.05 -1.98 -19.47
N TYR A 983 54.28 -1.52 -18.50
CA TYR A 983 53.33 -2.33 -17.74
C TYR A 983 51.90 -2.08 -18.23
N VAL A 984 51.13 -3.14 -18.43
CA VAL A 984 49.67 -3.08 -18.63
C VAL A 984 49.03 -3.18 -17.25
N ASP A 985 48.33 -2.12 -16.84
CA ASP A 985 47.58 -2.09 -15.58
C ASP A 985 46.22 -2.83 -15.66
N THR A 986 45.68 -3.21 -14.50
CA THR A 986 44.27 -3.62 -14.37
C THR A 986 43.38 -2.41 -14.10
N ALA A 987 42.16 -2.40 -14.65
CA ALA A 987 41.12 -1.47 -14.18
C ALA A 987 40.84 -1.65 -12.67
N PRO A 988 40.44 -0.57 -11.96
CA PRO A 988 39.88 -0.67 -10.62
C PRO A 988 38.62 -1.54 -10.60
N ALA A 989 38.43 -2.35 -9.56
CA ALA A 989 37.23 -3.16 -9.42
C ALA A 989 36.01 -2.29 -9.08
N LEU A 990 34.90 -2.48 -9.80
CA LEU A 990 33.62 -1.83 -9.53
C LEU A 990 32.93 -2.46 -8.32
N SER A 991 32.46 -1.62 -7.40
CA SER A 991 31.67 -1.97 -6.21
C SER A 991 30.42 -1.10 -6.11
N LEU A 992 29.41 -1.64 -5.41
CA LEU A 992 28.09 -1.03 -5.25
C LEU A 992 27.51 -1.44 -3.90
N SER A 993 27.01 -0.47 -3.14
CA SER A 993 26.15 -0.69 -1.97
C SER A 993 24.91 0.21 -2.04
N ILE A 994 23.93 -0.06 -1.19
CA ILE A 994 22.76 0.82 -0.97
C ILE A 994 22.86 1.37 0.45
N ALA A 995 22.56 2.65 0.63
CA ALA A 995 22.48 3.31 1.93
C ALA A 995 21.15 4.06 2.06
N GLY A 996 20.53 3.98 3.24
CA GLY A 996 19.23 4.58 3.56
C GLY A 996 18.64 3.90 4.79
N ALA A 997 17.42 4.26 5.19
CA ALA A 997 16.74 3.52 6.26
C ALA A 997 16.22 2.17 5.74
N THR A 998 16.14 1.17 6.62
CA THR A 998 15.56 -0.14 6.31
C THR A 998 14.18 -0.35 6.94
N VAL A 999 13.79 0.55 7.85
CA VAL A 999 12.48 0.65 8.49
C VAL A 999 12.02 2.09 8.38
N VAL A 1000 10.72 2.31 8.12
CA VAL A 1000 10.06 3.63 8.06
C VAL A 1000 8.72 3.57 8.80
N CYS A 1001 8.15 4.72 9.18
CA CYS A 1001 6.81 4.74 9.75
C CYS A 1001 5.75 4.27 8.70
N PRO A 1002 4.57 3.78 9.12
CA PRO A 1002 3.50 3.39 8.19
C PRO A 1002 3.14 4.52 7.21
N GLY A 1003 3.19 4.22 5.91
CA GLY A 1003 2.93 5.19 4.83
C GLY A 1003 4.06 6.19 4.51
N ASP A 1004 5.16 6.23 5.29
CA ASP A 1004 6.32 7.07 4.98
C ASP A 1004 7.24 6.45 3.90
N SER A 1005 8.22 7.24 3.44
CA SER A 1005 9.26 6.76 2.53
C SER A 1005 10.63 7.33 2.87
N THR A 1006 11.69 6.56 2.58
CA THR A 1006 13.09 6.92 2.84
C THR A 1006 13.88 7.04 1.53
N ALA A 1007 14.98 7.79 1.56
CA ALA A 1007 15.88 7.89 0.42
C ALA A 1007 16.87 6.71 0.43
N LEU A 1008 16.78 5.82 -0.57
CA LEU A 1008 17.81 4.81 -0.85
C LEU A 1008 18.79 5.37 -1.87
N ALA A 1009 20.04 5.56 -1.48
CA ALA A 1009 21.14 6.01 -2.33
C ALA A 1009 22.05 4.84 -2.73
N ALA A 1010 22.28 4.68 -4.03
CA ALA A 1010 23.23 3.72 -4.60
C ALA A 1010 24.65 4.31 -4.54
N GLN A 1011 25.51 3.74 -3.69
CA GLN A 1011 26.88 4.18 -3.51
C GLN A 1011 27.81 3.37 -4.43
N ALA A 1012 28.21 3.99 -5.55
CA ALA A 1012 29.17 3.46 -6.50
C ALA A 1012 30.62 3.69 -6.04
N GLY A 1013 31.50 2.70 -6.23
CA GLY A 1013 32.93 2.80 -5.96
C GLY A 1013 33.78 2.05 -6.98
N GLY A 1014 34.96 2.56 -7.31
CA GLY A 1014 35.84 1.95 -8.33
C GLY A 1014 35.22 1.90 -9.73
N GLY A 1015 35.77 1.07 -10.62
CA GLY A 1015 35.45 1.13 -12.05
C GLY A 1015 35.81 2.48 -12.71
N THR A 1016 35.13 2.80 -13.80
CA THR A 1016 35.42 3.98 -14.66
C THR A 1016 34.17 4.87 -14.82
N PRO A 1017 34.12 6.07 -14.22
CA PRO A 1017 33.02 7.02 -14.41
C PRO A 1017 32.88 7.53 -15.86
N PRO A 1018 31.69 8.01 -16.29
CA PRO A 1018 30.44 8.06 -15.53
C PRO A 1018 29.82 6.68 -15.30
N TYR A 1019 28.92 6.60 -14.31
CA TYR A 1019 28.12 5.40 -14.05
C TYR A 1019 26.67 5.62 -14.50
N THR A 1020 26.01 4.56 -14.94
CA THR A 1020 24.55 4.51 -15.13
C THR A 1020 23.92 3.59 -14.08
N TYR A 1021 22.76 4.01 -13.56
CA TYR A 1021 21.96 3.24 -12.62
C TYR A 1021 20.72 2.71 -13.33
N GLN A 1022 20.21 1.56 -12.88
CA GLN A 1022 18.90 1.05 -13.28
C GLN A 1022 18.25 0.34 -12.09
N TRP A 1023 17.21 0.95 -11.53
CA TRP A 1023 16.41 0.36 -10.46
C TRP A 1023 15.31 -0.55 -11.02
N ASN A 1024 14.84 -1.52 -10.23
CA ASN A 1024 13.65 -2.31 -10.53
C ASN A 1024 12.34 -1.48 -10.57
N THR A 1025 12.37 -0.23 -10.09
CA THR A 1025 11.31 0.78 -10.25
C THR A 1025 11.33 1.49 -11.60
N GLY A 1026 12.36 1.26 -12.44
CA GLY A 1026 12.56 1.94 -13.73
C GLY A 1026 13.35 3.26 -13.66
N SER A 1027 13.62 3.81 -12.46
CA SER A 1027 14.49 4.99 -12.30
C SER A 1027 15.93 4.69 -12.74
N GLN A 1028 16.61 5.71 -13.26
CA GLN A 1028 18.02 5.70 -13.64
C GLN A 1028 18.89 6.59 -12.74
N ASP A 1029 18.32 7.09 -11.65
CA ASP A 1029 18.95 8.02 -10.72
C ASP A 1029 19.87 7.29 -9.72
N SER A 1030 20.85 8.00 -9.18
CA SER A 1030 21.71 7.47 -8.10
C SER A 1030 20.98 7.26 -6.77
N SER A 1031 19.71 7.69 -6.66
CA SER A 1031 18.90 7.54 -5.46
C SER A 1031 17.41 7.57 -5.78
N ILE A 1032 16.61 6.80 -5.04
CA ILE A 1032 15.16 6.76 -5.13
C ILE A 1032 14.50 7.02 -3.77
N MET A 1033 13.26 7.52 -3.78
CA MET A 1033 12.38 7.41 -2.61
C MET A 1033 11.75 6.01 -2.58
N ALA A 1034 11.77 5.38 -1.41
CA ALA A 1034 11.35 4.01 -1.18
C ALA A 1034 10.42 3.94 0.04
N GLY A 1035 9.18 3.52 -0.18
CA GLY A 1035 8.32 3.03 0.89
C GLY A 1035 8.60 1.55 1.16
N LYS A 1036 7.62 0.85 1.72
CA LYS A 1036 7.64 -0.61 1.88
C LYS A 1036 7.86 -1.35 0.57
N GLY A 1037 8.90 -2.18 0.49
CA GLY A 1037 9.19 -2.95 -0.72
C GLY A 1037 10.58 -3.56 -0.77
N SER A 1038 10.87 -4.23 -1.90
CA SER A 1038 12.18 -4.78 -2.23
C SER A 1038 12.73 -4.07 -3.46
N TYR A 1039 13.90 -3.46 -3.30
CA TYR A 1039 14.53 -2.57 -4.26
C TYR A 1039 15.85 -3.18 -4.72
N LYS A 1040 16.07 -3.23 -6.04
CA LYS A 1040 17.30 -3.70 -6.66
C LYS A 1040 17.81 -2.67 -7.64
N VAL A 1041 19.08 -2.30 -7.51
CA VAL A 1041 19.80 -1.44 -8.45
C VAL A 1041 20.87 -2.21 -9.19
N THR A 1042 20.96 -1.98 -10.49
CA THR A 1042 22.10 -2.35 -11.34
C THR A 1042 22.92 -1.11 -11.60
N LEU A 1043 24.22 -1.18 -11.36
CA LEU A 1043 25.21 -0.15 -11.69
C LEU A 1043 26.02 -0.64 -12.89
N THR A 1044 26.24 0.21 -13.88
CA THR A 1044 27.19 -0.05 -14.99
C THR A 1044 28.13 1.14 -15.16
N ASP A 1045 29.41 0.88 -15.42
CA ASP A 1045 30.43 1.91 -15.64
C ASP A 1045 30.64 2.24 -17.13
N ALA A 1046 31.45 3.26 -17.43
CA ALA A 1046 31.70 3.72 -18.80
C ALA A 1046 32.40 2.69 -19.71
N ASN A 1047 32.99 1.63 -19.14
CA ASN A 1047 33.61 0.52 -19.86
C ASN A 1047 32.67 -0.67 -20.04
N GLY A 1048 31.43 -0.59 -19.54
CA GLY A 1048 30.43 -1.66 -19.58
C GLY A 1048 30.58 -2.71 -18.48
N CYS A 1049 31.41 -2.45 -17.45
CA CYS A 1049 31.52 -3.31 -16.28
C CYS A 1049 30.30 -3.08 -15.36
N SER A 1050 29.66 -4.14 -14.85
CA SER A 1050 28.41 -4.00 -14.08
C SER A 1050 28.39 -4.73 -12.73
N GLN A 1051 27.56 -4.24 -11.82
CA GLN A 1051 27.30 -4.78 -10.47
C GLN A 1051 25.83 -4.64 -10.09
N THR A 1052 25.34 -5.43 -9.13
CA THR A 1052 23.97 -5.31 -8.60
C THR A 1052 23.91 -5.40 -7.08
N ALA A 1053 23.05 -4.59 -6.46
CA ALA A 1053 22.74 -4.64 -5.03
C ALA A 1053 21.22 -4.63 -4.81
N SER A 1054 20.78 -5.17 -3.67
CA SER A 1054 19.37 -5.20 -3.28
C SER A 1054 19.20 -4.76 -1.81
N GLN A 1055 18.09 -4.08 -1.52
CA GLN A 1055 17.69 -3.65 -0.18
C GLN A 1055 16.18 -3.89 0.01
N VAL A 1056 15.77 -4.28 1.21
CA VAL A 1056 14.36 -4.33 1.62
C VAL A 1056 14.08 -3.17 2.58
N VAL A 1057 12.93 -2.54 2.43
CA VAL A 1057 12.39 -1.53 3.36
C VAL A 1057 11.08 -2.06 3.92
N SER A 1058 10.94 -2.08 5.24
CA SER A 1058 9.71 -2.45 5.96
C SER A 1058 9.07 -1.23 6.62
N GLU A 1059 7.79 -1.35 6.97
CA GLU A 1059 7.14 -0.42 7.90
C GLU A 1059 7.41 -0.87 9.33
N ASP A 1060 7.54 0.07 10.26
CA ASP A 1060 7.46 -0.17 11.70
C ASP A 1060 6.00 -0.53 12.06
N PRO A 1061 5.72 -1.60 12.83
CA PRO A 1061 4.37 -1.83 13.36
C PRO A 1061 3.83 -0.60 14.11
N PRO A 1062 2.51 -0.32 14.04
CA PRO A 1062 1.92 0.79 14.79
C PRO A 1062 2.09 0.55 16.30
N ILE A 1063 2.24 1.63 17.06
CA ILE A 1063 2.33 1.58 18.52
C ILE A 1063 0.95 1.22 19.07
N GLU A 1064 0.91 0.38 20.09
CA GLU A 1064 -0.29 -0.05 20.77
C GLU A 1064 -0.06 -0.16 22.29
N LEU A 1065 -1.14 -0.01 23.06
CA LEU A 1065 -1.12 0.01 24.53
C LEU A 1065 -1.97 -1.11 25.12
N LEU A 1066 -1.43 -1.79 26.14
CA LEU A 1066 -2.22 -2.51 27.14
C LEU A 1066 -2.39 -1.57 28.35
N TYR A 1067 -3.63 -1.30 28.74
CA TYR A 1067 -3.94 -0.32 29.79
C TYR A 1067 -5.19 -0.68 30.61
N GLU A 1068 -5.29 -0.11 31.81
CA GLU A 1068 -6.49 -0.15 32.66
C GLU A 1068 -6.96 1.28 32.96
N VAL A 1069 -8.24 1.59 32.68
CA VAL A 1069 -8.86 2.86 33.08
C VAL A 1069 -9.60 2.67 34.40
N LYS A 1070 -9.10 3.30 35.46
CA LYS A 1070 -9.75 3.30 36.78
C LYS A 1070 -10.73 4.48 36.85
N PRO A 1071 -12.03 4.23 37.08
CA PRO A 1071 -13.02 5.28 37.10
C PRO A 1071 -12.93 6.12 38.38
N VAL A 1072 -13.40 7.36 38.31
CA VAL A 1072 -13.60 8.21 39.50
C VAL A 1072 -14.69 7.59 40.38
N THR A 1073 -14.47 7.54 41.70
CA THR A 1073 -15.44 6.95 42.65
C THR A 1073 -16.35 7.98 43.33
N HIS A 1074 -16.03 9.27 43.24
CA HIS A 1074 -16.86 10.36 43.76
C HIS A 1074 -16.61 11.67 42.98
N PRO A 1075 -17.64 12.44 42.55
CA PRO A 1075 -17.47 13.56 41.61
C PRO A 1075 -16.62 14.74 42.12
N ASN A 1076 -16.33 14.79 43.43
CA ASN A 1076 -15.46 15.80 44.06
C ASN A 1076 -14.11 15.22 44.52
N GLN A 1077 -13.72 14.04 44.04
CA GLN A 1077 -12.42 13.42 44.32
C GLN A 1077 -11.79 13.02 42.99
N PRO A 1078 -10.77 13.72 42.50
CA PRO A 1078 -10.06 13.32 41.30
C PRO A 1078 -9.17 12.11 41.65
N ASN A 1079 -9.73 10.91 41.46
CA ASN A 1079 -9.11 9.64 41.83
C ASN A 1079 -9.26 8.56 40.76
N GLY A 1080 -9.64 8.95 39.53
CA GLY A 1080 -9.50 8.09 38.37
C GLY A 1080 -8.04 7.98 37.95
N ALA A 1081 -7.73 7.01 37.09
CA ALA A 1081 -6.39 6.82 36.54
C ALA A 1081 -6.47 6.18 35.15
N VAL A 1082 -5.40 6.32 34.36
CA VAL A 1082 -5.11 5.41 33.25
C VAL A 1082 -3.74 4.81 33.51
N GLU A 1083 -3.71 3.51 33.76
CA GLU A 1083 -2.49 2.75 34.01
C GLU A 1083 -2.11 1.97 32.76
N VAL A 1084 -1.13 2.48 32.00
CA VAL A 1084 -0.49 1.74 30.92
C VAL A 1084 0.38 0.65 31.54
N GLN A 1085 0.04 -0.59 31.22
CA GLN A 1085 0.70 -1.80 31.69
C GLN A 1085 1.84 -2.22 30.75
N LEU A 1086 1.67 -2.02 29.44
CA LEU A 1086 2.73 -2.16 28.44
C LEU A 1086 2.47 -1.28 27.21
N THR A 1087 3.55 -0.83 26.59
CA THR A 1087 3.59 -0.23 25.25
C THR A 1087 4.37 -1.17 24.32
N PHE A 1088 3.82 -1.45 23.14
CA PHE A 1088 4.38 -2.41 22.18
C PHE A 1088 4.03 -2.01 20.75
N GLY A 1089 4.79 -2.48 19.76
CA GLY A 1089 4.76 -1.87 18.42
C GLY A 1089 5.52 -0.54 18.42
N GLY A 1090 5.94 -0.08 17.24
CA GLY A 1090 6.98 0.92 17.07
C GLY A 1090 8.36 0.44 17.51
N THR A 1091 9.39 1.24 17.23
CA THR A 1091 10.78 0.96 17.63
C THR A 1091 11.08 1.55 19.01
N PRO A 1092 11.22 0.75 20.10
CA PRO A 1092 11.55 1.29 21.42
C PRO A 1092 12.95 1.94 21.48
N PRO A 1093 13.21 2.87 22.43
CA PRO A 1093 12.35 3.29 23.53
C PRO A 1093 11.22 4.26 23.15
N TYR A 1094 10.13 4.21 23.91
CA TYR A 1094 8.97 5.08 23.74
C TYR A 1094 9.02 6.30 24.67
N SER A 1095 8.42 7.39 24.19
CA SER A 1095 8.11 8.62 24.94
C SER A 1095 6.60 8.88 24.94
N TYR A 1096 6.13 9.60 25.95
CA TYR A 1096 4.70 9.73 26.26
C TYR A 1096 4.34 11.22 26.42
N GLN A 1097 3.20 11.63 25.90
CA GLN A 1097 2.66 12.98 26.08
C GLN A 1097 1.14 12.95 26.24
N TRP A 1098 0.67 13.23 27.45
CA TRP A 1098 -0.76 13.35 27.76
C TRP A 1098 -1.32 14.74 27.41
N SER A 1099 -2.58 14.78 26.98
CA SER A 1099 -3.34 16.00 26.63
C SER A 1099 -3.37 17.07 27.73
N HIS A 1100 -3.16 16.68 28.99
CA HIS A 1100 -3.17 17.53 30.17
C HIS A 1100 -1.77 17.82 30.75
N GLY A 1101 -0.69 17.38 30.08
CA GLY A 1101 0.70 17.76 30.39
C GLY A 1101 1.67 16.66 30.86
N PRO A 1102 1.26 15.57 31.55
CA PRO A 1102 2.20 14.53 31.98
C PRO A 1102 2.93 13.81 30.83
N THR A 1103 4.15 13.37 31.11
CA THR A 1103 5.01 12.63 30.17
C THR A 1103 5.38 11.23 30.66
N THR A 1104 4.53 10.65 31.51
CA THR A 1104 4.64 9.28 32.03
C THR A 1104 3.69 8.34 31.27
N ALA A 1105 4.03 7.05 31.17
CA ALA A 1105 3.15 6.07 30.54
C ALA A 1105 1.77 6.02 31.22
N SER A 1106 1.76 5.99 32.55
CA SER A 1106 0.55 6.01 33.39
C SER A 1106 0.32 7.38 34.03
N VAL A 1107 -0.94 7.69 34.33
CA VAL A 1107 -1.38 8.89 35.05
C VAL A 1107 -2.47 8.54 36.07
N ASP A 1108 -2.39 9.13 37.26
CA ASP A 1108 -3.40 9.01 38.31
C ASP A 1108 -4.06 10.36 38.62
N SER A 1109 -4.88 10.40 39.67
CA SER A 1109 -5.53 11.63 40.17
C SER A 1109 -6.36 12.37 39.11
N LEU A 1110 -6.99 11.62 38.20
CA LEU A 1110 -7.82 12.16 37.12
C LEU A 1110 -9.24 12.49 37.61
N SER A 1111 -9.83 13.52 36.99
CA SER A 1111 -11.27 13.80 37.07
C SER A 1111 -12.02 12.94 36.05
N ALA A 1112 -13.36 12.89 36.14
CA ALA A 1112 -14.14 12.24 35.09
C ALA A 1112 -14.15 13.10 33.82
N GLY A 1113 -13.86 12.50 32.66
CA GLY A 1113 -13.68 13.19 31.38
C GLY A 1113 -12.86 12.39 30.37
N GLU A 1114 -12.67 12.99 29.19
CA GLU A 1114 -11.86 12.42 28.11
C GLU A 1114 -10.40 12.90 28.20
N TYR A 1115 -9.47 11.98 27.99
CA TYR A 1115 -8.03 12.24 27.98
C TYR A 1115 -7.39 11.57 26.77
N THR A 1116 -6.40 12.20 26.15
CA THR A 1116 -5.58 11.55 25.12
C THR A 1116 -4.13 11.40 25.56
N LEU A 1117 -3.47 10.37 25.05
CA LEU A 1117 -2.04 10.12 25.15
C LEU A 1117 -1.50 9.96 23.73
N THR A 1118 -0.57 10.83 23.33
CA THR A 1118 0.30 10.56 22.18
C THR A 1118 1.53 9.81 22.66
N VAL A 1119 1.86 8.72 21.98
CA VAL A 1119 3.09 7.95 22.20
C VAL A 1119 3.98 8.13 20.98
N THR A 1120 5.26 8.34 21.19
CA THR A 1120 6.26 8.50 20.12
C THR A 1120 7.44 7.58 20.37
N ASP A 1121 7.81 6.80 19.36
CA ASP A 1121 8.91 5.83 19.43
C ASP A 1121 10.28 6.43 19.06
N ALA A 1122 11.30 5.59 18.88
CA ALA A 1122 12.67 5.99 18.58
C ALA A 1122 12.96 6.22 17.09
N LEU A 1123 12.09 5.81 16.16
CA LEU A 1123 12.11 6.30 14.77
C LEU A 1123 11.37 7.65 14.64
N GLY A 1124 10.53 7.98 15.62
CA GLY A 1124 9.69 9.17 15.63
C GLY A 1124 8.26 8.92 15.14
N CYS A 1125 7.87 7.65 14.96
CA CYS A 1125 6.50 7.28 14.61
C CYS A 1125 5.58 7.56 15.80
N THR A 1126 4.33 7.97 15.53
CA THR A 1126 3.42 8.44 16.58
C THR A 1126 2.00 7.88 16.46
N ASP A 1127 1.49 7.31 17.55
CA ASP A 1127 0.08 6.95 17.70
C ASP A 1127 -0.56 7.75 18.84
N THR A 1128 -1.87 7.98 18.75
CA THR A 1128 -2.62 8.71 19.79
C THR A 1128 -3.85 7.93 20.23
N PHE A 1129 -3.95 7.72 21.55
CA PHE A 1129 -4.97 6.92 22.20
C PHE A 1129 -5.90 7.82 23.00
N THR A 1130 -7.20 7.52 23.02
CA THR A 1130 -8.23 8.28 23.75
C THR A 1130 -8.87 7.40 24.82
N PHE A 1131 -9.03 7.94 26.03
CA PHE A 1131 -9.60 7.26 27.19
C PHE A 1131 -10.71 8.08 27.83
N GLU A 1132 -11.87 7.47 28.07
CA GLU A 1132 -12.95 8.06 28.85
C GLU A 1132 -12.88 7.60 30.32
N VAL A 1133 -12.49 8.50 31.22
CA VAL A 1133 -12.52 8.25 32.67
C VAL A 1133 -13.94 8.51 33.16
N LEU A 1134 -14.69 7.42 33.38
CA LEU A 1134 -16.07 7.48 33.84
C LEU A 1134 -16.19 7.79 35.35
N LEU A 1135 -17.33 8.36 35.76
CA LEU A 1135 -17.74 8.45 37.15
C LEU A 1135 -18.58 7.21 37.54
N THR A 1136 -18.11 6.44 38.52
CA THR A 1136 -18.85 5.27 39.03
C THR A 1136 -19.67 5.59 40.28
N ALA A 1137 -20.88 5.03 40.34
CA ALA A 1137 -21.69 4.97 41.55
C ALA A 1137 -21.40 3.64 42.28
N THR A 1138 -20.91 3.72 43.51
CA THR A 1138 -20.54 2.54 44.31
C THR A 1138 -21.76 1.66 44.64
N ARG A 1139 -21.84 0.45 44.07
CA ARG A 1139 -22.78 -0.58 44.53
C ARG A 1139 -22.36 -1.10 45.91
N ASN A 1140 -23.18 -0.87 46.93
CA ASN A 1140 -23.05 -1.52 48.23
C ASN A 1140 -23.66 -2.94 48.14
N PRO A 1141 -22.89 -4.04 48.28
CA PRO A 1141 -23.39 -5.40 48.01
C PRO A 1141 -24.44 -5.92 49.00
N ALA A 1142 -24.69 -5.21 50.11
CA ALA A 1142 -25.61 -5.64 51.16
C ALA A 1142 -27.09 -5.28 50.93
N ALA A 1143 -27.41 -4.53 49.86
CA ALA A 1143 -28.79 -4.14 49.53
C ALA A 1143 -29.42 -5.08 48.48
N ALA A 1144 -30.67 -5.50 48.71
CA ALA A 1144 -31.42 -6.32 47.77
C ALA A 1144 -31.67 -5.57 46.44
N SER A 1145 -31.78 -6.33 45.34
CA SER A 1145 -31.90 -5.80 43.98
C SER A 1145 -33.16 -4.95 43.78
N LEU A 1146 -32.99 -3.63 43.75
CA LEU A 1146 -34.03 -2.71 43.30
C LEU A 1146 -34.27 -2.90 41.79
N GLN A 1147 -35.46 -3.34 41.43
CA GLN A 1147 -35.98 -3.13 40.07
C GLN A 1147 -36.80 -1.84 40.07
N ALA A 1148 -36.32 -0.86 39.30
CA ALA A 1148 -36.99 0.41 39.04
C ALA A 1148 -37.38 0.45 37.55
N LEU A 1149 -38.67 0.28 37.26
CA LEU A 1149 -39.21 0.44 35.92
C LEU A 1149 -39.90 1.80 35.82
N ILE A 1150 -39.45 2.63 34.88
CA ILE A 1150 -40.17 3.83 34.46
C ILE A 1150 -41.02 3.45 33.25
N VAL A 1151 -42.33 3.67 33.34
CA VAL A 1151 -43.26 3.54 32.21
C VAL A 1151 -43.95 4.87 31.93
N PRO A 1152 -44.17 5.24 30.64
CA PRO A 1152 -45.13 6.27 30.28
C PRO A 1152 -46.52 5.86 30.78
N ASN A 1153 -47.25 6.76 31.44
CA ASN A 1153 -48.56 6.43 31.98
C ASN A 1153 -49.56 6.12 30.84
N PRO A 1154 -50.12 4.90 30.74
CA PRO A 1154 -50.98 4.50 29.61
C PRO A 1154 -52.35 5.19 29.60
N SER A 1155 -52.70 5.99 30.61
CA SER A 1155 -53.97 6.74 30.69
C SER A 1155 -54.02 8.02 29.84
N GLY A 1156 -53.15 8.15 28.83
CA GLY A 1156 -53.27 9.21 27.80
C GLY A 1156 -52.83 10.61 28.24
N SER A 1157 -52.06 10.74 29.31
CA SER A 1157 -51.42 12.00 29.72
C SER A 1157 -49.95 11.80 30.06
N ALA A 1158 -49.09 12.72 29.60
CA ALA A 1158 -47.63 12.53 29.53
C ALA A 1158 -46.92 12.68 30.89
N GLY A 1159 -47.20 11.76 31.81
CA GLY A 1159 -46.48 11.55 33.08
C GLY A 1159 -45.69 10.24 33.08
N ALA A 1160 -44.56 10.23 33.77
CA ALA A 1160 -43.75 9.04 34.02
C ALA A 1160 -44.12 8.44 35.38
N VAL A 1161 -44.41 7.14 35.42
CA VAL A 1161 -44.70 6.39 36.65
C VAL A 1161 -43.52 5.47 36.97
N LEU A 1162 -43.12 5.47 38.23
CA LEU A 1162 -42.01 4.68 38.75
C LEU A 1162 -42.54 3.55 39.64
N HIS A 1163 -42.32 2.31 39.25
CA HIS A 1163 -42.58 1.16 40.12
C HIS A 1163 -41.31 0.77 40.87
N LEU A 1164 -41.33 0.79 42.21
CA LEU A 1164 -40.23 0.33 43.06
C LEU A 1164 -40.58 -1.03 43.69
N ARG A 1165 -39.79 -2.07 43.40
CA ARG A 1165 -39.99 -3.43 43.92
C ARG A 1165 -38.78 -3.95 44.69
N GLY A 1166 -39.03 -4.51 45.87
CA GLY A 1166 -38.05 -5.13 46.75
C GLY A 1166 -38.57 -5.44 48.18
N PRO A 1167 -37.86 -6.26 48.96
CA PRO A 1167 -38.13 -6.47 50.38
C PRO A 1167 -37.41 -5.41 51.24
N TRP A 1168 -38.16 -4.47 51.83
CA TRP A 1168 -37.60 -3.30 52.52
C TRP A 1168 -37.68 -3.42 54.05
N PRO A 1169 -36.53 -3.44 54.77
CA PRO A 1169 -36.50 -3.38 56.23
C PRO A 1169 -36.24 -1.96 56.80
N LEU A 1170 -36.10 -0.94 55.94
CA LEU A 1170 -35.66 0.42 56.30
C LEU A 1170 -36.49 1.50 55.60
N ARG A 1171 -36.46 2.72 56.14
CA ARG A 1171 -36.98 3.91 55.46
C ARG A 1171 -35.98 4.40 54.42
N LEU A 1172 -36.49 4.74 53.23
CA LEU A 1172 -35.69 5.28 52.13
C LEU A 1172 -36.20 6.67 51.71
N ARG A 1173 -35.35 7.45 51.04
CA ARG A 1173 -35.70 8.74 50.42
C ARG A 1173 -35.46 8.68 48.92
N LEU A 1174 -36.52 8.81 48.13
CA LEU A 1174 -36.42 9.06 46.71
C LEU A 1174 -36.28 10.58 46.48
N SER A 1175 -35.43 10.96 45.53
CA SER A 1175 -35.17 12.35 45.15
C SER A 1175 -35.02 12.48 43.65
N LEU A 1176 -35.43 13.61 43.08
CA LEU A 1176 -35.28 13.95 41.67
C LEU A 1176 -34.44 15.22 41.55
N HIS A 1177 -33.45 15.22 40.66
CA HIS A 1177 -32.54 16.34 40.42
C HIS A 1177 -32.49 16.72 38.93
N ASP A 1178 -32.19 17.98 38.63
CA ASP A 1178 -31.87 18.42 37.27
C ASP A 1178 -30.48 17.94 36.81
N GLY A 1179 -30.14 18.17 35.54
CA GLY A 1179 -28.84 17.84 34.97
C GLY A 1179 -27.64 18.57 35.60
N ALA A 1180 -27.87 19.60 36.40
CA ALA A 1180 -26.86 20.30 37.21
C ALA A 1180 -26.85 19.84 38.69
N GLY A 1181 -27.58 18.76 39.02
CA GLY A 1181 -27.62 18.14 40.35
C GLY A 1181 -28.53 18.85 41.37
N ARG A 1182 -29.29 19.87 40.98
CA ARG A 1182 -30.18 20.60 41.92
C ARG A 1182 -31.41 19.78 42.24
N LEU A 1183 -31.73 19.63 43.52
CA LEU A 1183 -32.92 18.90 43.99
C LEU A 1183 -34.20 19.62 43.55
N LEU A 1184 -35.04 18.92 42.78
CA LEU A 1184 -36.34 19.40 42.29
C LEU A 1184 -37.50 18.87 43.14
N TRP A 1185 -37.41 17.62 43.61
CA TRP A 1185 -38.47 16.93 44.35
C TRP A 1185 -37.92 15.78 45.20
N GLN A 1186 -38.65 15.39 46.25
CA GLN A 1186 -38.32 14.23 47.08
C GLN A 1186 -39.56 13.63 47.77
N GLN A 1187 -39.48 12.34 48.12
CA GLN A 1187 -40.49 11.59 48.88
C GLN A 1187 -39.82 10.51 49.75
N GLU A 1188 -40.36 10.25 50.95
CA GLU A 1188 -39.97 9.07 51.73
C GLU A 1188 -40.73 7.83 51.28
N VAL A 1189 -40.00 6.73 51.06
CA VAL A 1189 -40.48 5.44 50.56
C VAL A 1189 -40.34 4.41 51.68
N LEU A 1190 -41.43 3.70 51.97
CA LEU A 1190 -41.53 2.82 53.15
C LEU A 1190 -41.75 1.34 52.80
N ARG A 1191 -42.06 1.04 51.54
CA ARG A 1191 -42.35 -0.31 51.04
C ARG A 1191 -42.26 -0.35 49.51
N SER A 1192 -42.52 -1.51 48.91
CA SER A 1192 -42.73 -1.59 47.46
C SER A 1192 -44.02 -0.86 47.11
N GLU A 1193 -43.92 0.18 46.28
CA GLU A 1193 -45.03 1.04 45.91
C GLU A 1193 -44.80 1.69 44.53
N GLU A 1194 -45.86 2.31 44.02
CA GLU A 1194 -45.94 2.94 42.71
C GLU A 1194 -46.02 4.44 42.91
N ILE A 1195 -45.15 5.18 42.22
CA ILE A 1195 -44.89 6.60 42.48
C ILE A 1195 -45.09 7.39 41.18
N ASP A 1196 -46.11 8.24 41.18
CA ASP A 1196 -46.25 9.33 40.20
C ASP A 1196 -45.10 10.33 40.42
N LEU A 1197 -44.24 10.53 39.40
CA LEU A 1197 -43.30 11.64 39.42
C LEU A 1197 -44.04 12.98 39.20
N PRO A 1198 -43.48 14.13 39.64
CA PRO A 1198 -44.16 15.42 39.56
C PRO A 1198 -44.63 15.75 38.14
N LYS A 1199 -45.95 15.92 37.97
CA LYS A 1199 -46.59 16.16 36.66
C LYS A 1199 -46.44 17.59 36.15
N GLU A 1200 -45.91 18.52 36.96
CA GLU A 1200 -45.78 19.93 36.62
C GLU A 1200 -44.36 20.30 36.16
N SER A 1201 -44.27 20.73 34.89
CA SER A 1201 -43.22 21.63 34.36
C SER A 1201 -41.74 21.23 34.47
N LEU A 1202 -41.38 19.95 34.36
CA LEU A 1202 -40.00 19.54 34.01
C LEU A 1202 -39.74 19.82 32.51
N PRO A 1203 -38.86 20.78 32.11
CA PRO A 1203 -38.53 21.04 30.71
C PRO A 1203 -37.76 19.87 30.04
N PRO A 1204 -37.53 19.90 28.71
CA PRO A 1204 -36.59 18.99 28.05
C PRO A 1204 -35.20 19.06 28.69
N GLY A 1205 -34.54 17.91 28.85
CA GLY A 1205 -33.22 17.81 29.49
C GLY A 1205 -32.95 16.46 30.16
N THR A 1206 -31.74 16.34 30.72
CA THR A 1206 -31.36 15.22 31.60
C THR A 1206 -31.80 15.47 33.03
N TYR A 1207 -32.34 14.44 33.67
CA TYR A 1207 -32.70 14.39 35.08
C TYR A 1207 -32.06 13.18 35.76
N TRP A 1208 -31.84 13.28 37.07
CA TRP A 1208 -31.29 12.21 37.89
C TRP A 1208 -32.28 11.84 38.99
N LEU A 1209 -32.72 10.59 38.98
CA LEU A 1209 -33.52 10.02 40.06
C LEU A 1209 -32.59 9.29 41.03
N VAL A 1210 -32.59 9.67 42.31
CA VAL A 1210 -31.63 9.25 43.32
C VAL A 1210 -32.37 8.68 44.53
N LEU A 1211 -32.14 7.41 44.84
CA LEU A 1211 -32.67 6.73 46.02
C LEU A 1211 -31.59 6.68 47.12
N ARG A 1212 -31.96 7.06 48.35
CA ARG A 1212 -31.07 7.17 49.51
C ARG A 1212 -31.59 6.39 50.73
N SER A 1213 -30.68 6.02 51.61
CA SER A 1213 -31.00 5.48 52.94
C SER A 1213 -31.49 6.58 53.92
N GLU A 1214 -32.01 6.18 55.08
CA GLU A 1214 -32.30 7.10 56.20
C GLU A 1214 -31.05 7.85 56.71
N THR A 1215 -29.84 7.29 56.49
CA THR A 1215 -28.54 7.94 56.77
C THR A 1215 -28.03 8.87 55.65
N GLY A 1216 -28.70 8.91 54.49
CA GLY A 1216 -28.38 9.82 53.36
C GLY A 1216 -27.44 9.25 52.29
N GLU A 1217 -26.89 8.05 52.51
CA GLU A 1217 -26.10 7.26 51.55
C GLU A 1217 -26.91 7.02 50.26
N VAL A 1218 -26.29 7.19 49.08
CA VAL A 1218 -26.95 6.91 47.80
C VAL A 1218 -26.92 5.42 47.54
N LEU A 1219 -28.09 4.81 47.41
CA LEU A 1219 -28.27 3.38 47.15
C LEU A 1219 -28.37 3.09 45.65
N GLN A 1220 -29.01 3.98 44.89
CA GLN A 1220 -29.07 3.91 43.43
C GLN A 1220 -29.33 5.28 42.80
N GLY A 1221 -28.70 5.54 41.65
CA GLY A 1221 -29.04 6.62 40.74
C GLY A 1221 -29.55 6.07 39.40
N LEU A 1222 -30.49 6.77 38.77
CA LEU A 1222 -30.97 6.51 37.42
C LEU A 1222 -30.95 7.81 36.62
N LYS A 1223 -30.28 7.80 35.45
CA LYS A 1223 -30.34 8.89 34.48
C LYS A 1223 -31.61 8.75 33.64
N TRP A 1224 -32.39 9.82 33.53
CA TRP A 1224 -33.59 9.88 32.68
C TRP A 1224 -33.54 11.13 31.81
N SER A 1225 -33.61 10.95 30.49
CA SER A 1225 -33.68 12.06 29.54
C SER A 1225 -35.13 12.29 29.12
N ARG A 1226 -35.61 13.53 29.25
CA ARG A 1226 -36.84 14.01 28.61
C ARG A 1226 -36.45 14.76 27.34
N TRP A 1227 -36.84 14.21 26.19
CA TRP A 1227 -36.84 14.91 24.91
C TRP A 1227 -38.03 15.88 24.84
#